data_AF-A0A915N5K9-F1
#
_entry.id   AF-A0A915N5K9-F1
#
_cell.length_a   1.000
_cell.length_b   1.000
_cell.length_c   1.000
_cell.angle_alpha   90.00
_cell.angle_beta   90.00
_cell.angle_gamma   90.00
#
_symmetry.space_group_name_H-M   'P 1'
#
loop_
_entity.id
_entity.type
_entity.pdbx_description
1 polymer ?
#
loop_
_entity_poly.entity_id
_entity_poly.type
_entity_poly.pdbx_seq_one_letter_code
_entity_poly.pdbx_strand_id
1 'polypeptide(L)'
;MESSVNEHVTGTSEMSESLQQQIQSSKISPEQMRQLNAQIAAYKMLARNEPLPRQLLNQANDRKNDSNALPLPYEYPYELPNGEKLPYDLSKILAIHQQRTTNRTTTLPLPQGIDPEVIWQLTELTMDMPPHLRMNAEIELRALRLVNLQTQVRSEVLSYLKRDTYLETALNPYAYRRTKRHTLREARVTEKLEKQQKVEQERRRRQKHSELLQAIVQVSKEFKDFHRNAQAKTTKVRKHMQNWHANSEKERKKDELRNEKMRMQKLMEEDDVGYRQLLDEKKDKRLVYLLAQTDEYVENLTGLVKQHQVTEKKRKRDERSEAKKALKQQQSNNESDELPLIIRNGATGEILRGDAVPKPDEVEEWLASHPGYELISRDIASDSEDEGEEAVETNKNEQKEDDCEGLDDEQRSRRILEKARNEEDEYDSKNQRQQMESYYATAHRIKEKIVKQHSTLGASDPNLQLKPYQIKGLEWLVSLYNNNLSGILADEMGLGKTIQTVALITYLMEVKKVNGPYLIIVPLSTISNWKIELDKWSPHVVKIIYKGDRDQRKRLEPIVRKGAFNVLLTTYDYVLKERSLLGKIRWKYMIIDEGHRMKNHNCKLTLTLNAYFSVQHRLLLTGTPLQNKLPELWALLNFLLPNIFKSCGTFEQ
;
A
#
# COMPACT_ATOMS: atom_id res chain seq x y z
N MET A 1 -142.88 28.08 26.38
CA MET A 1 -144.35 28.25 26.41
C MET A 1 -144.65 29.11 25.20
N GLU A 2 -145.29 28.67 24.14
CA GLU A 2 -146.27 27.61 23.90
C GLU A 2 -146.26 27.37 22.36
N SER A 3 -146.09 26.12 21.92
CA SER A 3 -147.10 25.26 21.27
C SER A 3 -147.55 25.77 19.87
N SER A 4 -147.19 25.08 18.78
CA SER A 4 -147.83 23.84 18.25
C SER A 4 -149.27 24.05 17.80
N VAL A 5 -149.57 23.78 16.51
CA VAL A 5 -150.75 23.05 15.95
C VAL A 5 -150.45 22.86 14.44
N ASN A 6 -150.01 21.68 13.96
CA ASN A 6 -150.76 20.47 13.56
C ASN A 6 -151.88 20.70 12.52
N GLU A 7 -151.70 20.28 11.26
CA GLU A 7 -152.02 18.96 10.68
C GLU A 7 -153.50 18.77 10.26
N HIS A 8 -153.65 18.31 9.00
CA HIS A 8 -154.72 17.56 8.31
C HIS A 8 -155.04 18.21 6.93
N VAL A 9 -155.10 17.52 5.79
CA VAL A 9 -155.53 16.14 5.45
C VAL A 9 -154.80 15.63 4.18
N THR A 10 -154.52 14.32 4.15
CA THR A 10 -154.03 13.52 3.01
C THR A 10 -155.14 12.71 2.31
N GLY A 11 -155.06 12.59 0.99
CA GLY A 11 -155.83 11.67 0.12
C GLY A 11 -155.32 11.72 -1.33
N THR A 12 -154.16 11.09 -1.64
CA THR A 12 -154.01 9.78 -2.34
C THR A 12 -154.24 9.86 -3.86
N SER A 13 -153.21 9.96 -4.72
CA SER A 13 -152.17 8.96 -5.08
C SER A 13 -152.69 7.93 -6.09
N GLU A 14 -152.46 8.16 -7.39
CA GLU A 14 -152.29 7.12 -8.44
C GLU A 14 -152.14 7.71 -9.87
N MET A 15 -152.66 8.90 -10.15
CA MET A 15 -152.37 9.59 -11.44
C MET A 15 -151.02 10.35 -11.45
N SER A 16 -150.25 10.22 -10.37
CA SER A 16 -148.94 10.84 -10.15
C SER A 16 -147.77 10.16 -10.89
N GLU A 17 -147.95 8.95 -11.43
CA GLU A 17 -146.83 8.23 -12.08
C GLU A 17 -146.72 8.48 -13.60
N SER A 18 -147.83 8.68 -14.32
CA SER A 18 -147.79 8.97 -15.76
C SER A 18 -147.30 10.39 -16.06
N LEU A 19 -147.56 11.35 -15.16
CA LEU A 19 -147.02 12.71 -15.22
C LEU A 19 -145.51 12.77 -14.96
N GLN A 20 -144.92 11.83 -14.21
CA GLN A 20 -143.50 11.87 -13.85
C GLN A 20 -142.55 11.42 -14.98
N GLN A 21 -142.99 10.54 -15.89
CA GLN A 21 -142.13 10.04 -16.97
C GLN A 21 -141.96 11.01 -18.15
N GLN A 22 -142.92 11.92 -18.42
CA GLN A 22 -142.71 13.01 -19.39
C GLN A 22 -141.92 14.20 -18.82
N ILE A 23 -141.85 14.34 -17.48
CA ILE A 23 -141.07 15.39 -16.79
C ILE A 23 -139.54 15.11 -16.83
N GLN A 24 -139.10 13.90 -17.21
CA GLN A 24 -137.67 13.54 -17.25
C GLN A 24 -136.93 13.88 -18.56
N SER A 25 -137.63 14.14 -19.69
CA SER A 25 -136.99 14.61 -20.93
C SER A 25 -136.77 16.13 -21.01
N SER A 26 -137.12 16.87 -19.96
CA SER A 26 -137.08 18.34 -19.89
C SER A 26 -136.21 18.88 -18.73
N LYS A 27 -135.02 18.29 -18.48
CA LYS A 27 -134.05 18.82 -17.49
C LYS A 27 -132.72 19.20 -18.17
N ILE A 28 -132.33 20.48 -18.05
CA ILE A 28 -131.08 21.07 -18.59
C ILE A 28 -129.85 20.48 -17.85
N SER A 29 -128.77 20.15 -18.58
CA SER A 29 -127.49 19.65 -18.00
C SER A 29 -126.76 20.73 -17.18
N PRO A 30 -126.03 20.41 -16.09
CA PRO A 30 -125.28 21.40 -15.30
C PRO A 30 -124.24 22.18 -16.11
N GLU A 31 -123.71 21.60 -17.17
CA GLU A 31 -122.72 22.24 -18.05
C GLU A 31 -123.39 23.24 -19.00
N GLN A 32 -124.56 22.87 -19.53
CA GLN A 32 -125.42 23.78 -20.28
C GLN A 32 -125.93 24.91 -19.38
N MET A 33 -126.24 24.64 -18.11
CA MET A 33 -126.62 25.65 -17.13
C MET A 33 -125.45 26.62 -16.84
N ARG A 34 -124.20 26.12 -16.75
CA ARG A 34 -123.01 26.96 -16.59
C ARG A 34 -122.74 27.81 -17.83
N GLN A 35 -122.86 27.24 -19.02
CA GLN A 35 -122.72 27.98 -20.27
C GLN A 35 -123.81 29.04 -20.40
N LEU A 36 -125.06 28.69 -20.08
CA LEU A 36 -126.18 29.64 -20.09
C LEU A 36 -125.95 30.77 -19.09
N ASN A 37 -125.49 30.46 -17.88
CA ASN A 37 -125.14 31.47 -16.88
C ASN A 37 -123.97 32.36 -17.34
N ALA A 38 -122.96 31.80 -18.00
CA ALA A 38 -121.85 32.54 -18.59
C ALA A 38 -122.32 33.44 -19.74
N GLN A 39 -123.22 32.96 -20.60
CA GLN A 39 -123.84 33.74 -21.66
C GLN A 39 -124.71 34.87 -21.08
N ILE A 40 -125.53 34.59 -20.05
CA ILE A 40 -126.34 35.60 -19.37
C ILE A 40 -125.43 36.66 -18.72
N ALA A 41 -124.34 36.25 -18.06
CA ALA A 41 -123.38 37.18 -17.47
C ALA A 41 -122.69 38.02 -18.57
N ALA A 42 -122.32 37.40 -19.69
CA ALA A 42 -121.74 38.09 -20.83
C ALA A 42 -122.69 39.12 -21.44
N TYR A 43 -123.96 38.76 -21.65
CA TYR A 43 -124.98 39.68 -22.13
C TYR A 43 -125.27 40.80 -21.15
N LYS A 44 -125.24 40.54 -19.83
CA LYS A 44 -125.37 41.59 -18.81
C LYS A 44 -124.21 42.58 -18.85
N MET A 45 -122.97 42.12 -19.04
CA MET A 45 -121.80 43.00 -19.15
C MET A 45 -121.85 43.82 -20.45
N LEU A 46 -122.20 43.18 -21.57
CA LEU A 46 -122.38 43.87 -22.85
C LEU A 46 -123.50 44.92 -22.78
N ALA A 47 -124.61 44.61 -22.13
CA ALA A 47 -125.71 45.56 -21.95
C ALA A 47 -125.31 46.75 -21.05
N ARG A 48 -124.32 46.58 -20.18
CA ARG A 48 -123.73 47.64 -19.34
C ARG A 48 -122.52 48.31 -20.01
N ASN A 49 -122.24 47.99 -21.28
CA ASN A 49 -121.06 48.46 -22.02
C ASN A 49 -119.71 48.14 -21.34
N GLU A 50 -119.65 47.09 -20.52
CA GLU A 50 -118.40 46.63 -19.91
C GLU A 50 -117.65 45.67 -20.86
N PRO A 51 -116.31 45.75 -20.96
CA PRO A 51 -115.54 44.86 -21.80
C PRO A 51 -115.58 43.42 -21.27
N LEU A 52 -115.87 42.47 -22.15
CA LEU A 52 -116.00 41.05 -21.83
C LEU A 52 -114.64 40.42 -21.52
N PRO A 53 -114.43 39.86 -20.30
CA PRO A 53 -113.20 39.15 -19.97
C PRO A 53 -113.03 37.92 -20.88
N ARG A 54 -111.82 37.71 -21.42
CA ARG A 54 -111.52 36.61 -22.35
C ARG A 54 -111.85 35.22 -21.78
N GLN A 55 -111.75 35.04 -20.47
CA GLN A 55 -112.12 33.79 -19.79
C GLN A 55 -113.63 33.54 -19.83
N LEU A 56 -114.44 34.58 -19.65
CA LEU A 56 -115.90 34.50 -19.68
C LEU A 56 -116.40 34.27 -21.11
N LEU A 57 -115.74 34.91 -22.10
CA LEU A 57 -115.95 34.64 -23.53
C LEU A 57 -115.61 33.20 -23.90
N ASN A 58 -114.48 32.67 -23.41
CA ASN A 58 -114.06 31.30 -23.67
C ASN A 58 -114.95 30.25 -22.97
N GLN A 59 -115.53 30.57 -21.81
CA GLN A 59 -116.51 29.71 -21.12
C GLN A 59 -117.90 29.79 -21.78
N ALA A 60 -118.26 30.93 -22.36
CA ALA A 60 -119.49 31.06 -23.16
C ALA A 60 -119.40 30.31 -24.51
N ASN A 61 -118.18 30.21 -25.08
CA ASN A 61 -117.88 29.62 -26.40
C ASN A 61 -117.13 28.26 -26.35
N ASP A 62 -116.91 27.70 -25.16
CA ASP A 62 -116.34 26.38 -24.89
C ASP A 62 -114.97 26.06 -25.57
N ARG A 63 -113.97 26.94 -25.45
CA ARG A 63 -112.61 26.71 -26.00
C ARG A 63 -111.53 26.55 -24.92
N LYS A 64 -110.84 25.39 -24.89
CA LYS A 64 -109.67 25.10 -24.03
C LYS A 64 -108.37 25.72 -24.60
N ASN A 65 -107.51 26.26 -23.74
CA ASN A 65 -106.27 26.97 -24.08
C ASN A 65 -105.05 26.16 -23.61
N ASP A 66 -104.11 25.82 -24.50
CA ASP A 66 -102.82 25.21 -24.16
C ASP A 66 -101.69 26.25 -24.25
N SER A 67 -100.98 26.46 -23.15
CA SER A 67 -99.79 27.31 -23.08
C SER A 67 -98.75 26.66 -22.18
N ASN A 68 -97.58 26.30 -22.73
CA ASN A 68 -96.32 26.43 -21.97
C ASN A 68 -95.09 26.45 -22.88
N ALA A 69 -94.17 27.36 -22.55
CA ALA A 69 -93.09 27.85 -23.40
C ALA A 69 -91.74 27.74 -22.68
N LEU A 70 -90.84 26.88 -23.19
CA LEU A 70 -89.37 26.93 -23.04
C LEU A 70 -88.71 25.77 -23.83
N PRO A 71 -87.70 26.01 -24.68
CA PRO A 71 -86.96 24.93 -25.36
C PRO A 71 -86.02 24.18 -24.40
N LEU A 72 -85.76 22.90 -24.70
CA LEU A 72 -84.92 22.01 -23.91
C LEU A 72 -83.41 22.32 -24.09
N PRO A 73 -82.58 22.01 -23.09
CA PRO A 73 -81.17 22.39 -23.09
C PRO A 73 -80.36 21.63 -24.15
N TYR A 74 -79.34 22.28 -24.75
CA TYR A 74 -78.43 21.85 -25.84
C TYR A 74 -78.74 22.25 -27.30
N GLU A 75 -79.76 23.06 -27.57
CA GLU A 75 -80.05 23.45 -28.96
C GLU A 75 -78.99 24.37 -29.61
N TYR A 76 -78.12 25.03 -28.84
CA TYR A 76 -77.10 25.96 -29.37
C TYR A 76 -75.76 25.94 -28.60
N PRO A 77 -74.79 25.07 -28.98
CA PRO A 77 -73.45 25.06 -28.41
C PRO A 77 -72.60 26.21 -28.98
N TYR A 78 -71.90 26.96 -28.12
CA TYR A 78 -70.94 27.99 -28.51
C TYR A 78 -69.53 27.62 -28.02
N GLU A 79 -68.54 27.72 -28.91
CA GLU A 79 -67.13 27.42 -28.65
C GLU A 79 -66.34 28.71 -28.38
N LEU A 80 -65.66 28.75 -27.22
CA LEU A 80 -64.72 29.83 -26.94
C LEU A 80 -63.40 29.63 -27.72
N PRO A 81 -62.63 30.69 -28.02
CA PRO A 81 -61.37 30.60 -28.79
C PRO A 81 -60.27 29.71 -28.18
N ASN A 82 -60.41 29.38 -26.89
CA ASN A 82 -59.59 28.46 -26.12
C ASN A 82 -60.09 27.00 -26.17
N GLY A 83 -61.14 26.70 -26.94
CA GLY A 83 -61.62 25.35 -27.24
C GLY A 83 -62.65 24.78 -26.25
N GLU A 84 -63.06 25.53 -25.23
CA GLU A 84 -64.13 25.09 -24.32
C GLU A 84 -65.52 25.33 -24.93
N LYS A 85 -66.36 24.27 -24.96
CA LYS A 85 -67.76 24.33 -25.37
C LYS A 85 -68.66 24.62 -24.18
N LEU A 86 -69.41 25.72 -24.21
CA LEU A 86 -70.43 25.98 -23.20
C LEU A 86 -71.77 25.33 -23.59
N PRO A 87 -72.56 24.80 -22.63
CA PRO A 87 -73.85 24.14 -22.90
C PRO A 87 -74.91 25.06 -23.54
N TYR A 88 -74.70 26.37 -23.48
CA TYR A 88 -75.59 27.38 -24.06
C TYR A 88 -74.82 28.58 -24.60
N ASP A 89 -75.34 29.16 -25.67
CA ASP A 89 -74.98 30.51 -26.09
C ASP A 89 -75.59 31.54 -25.14
N LEU A 90 -74.76 32.02 -24.20
CA LEU A 90 -75.15 33.00 -23.18
C LEU A 90 -75.68 34.31 -23.80
N SER A 91 -75.27 34.66 -25.02
CA SER A 91 -75.77 35.87 -25.70
C SER A 91 -77.21 35.70 -26.19
N LYS A 92 -77.56 34.53 -26.72
CA LYS A 92 -78.94 34.18 -27.09
C LYS A 92 -79.85 33.96 -25.90
N ILE A 93 -79.35 33.34 -24.82
CA ILE A 93 -80.11 33.25 -23.56
C ILE A 93 -80.36 34.63 -22.98
N LEU A 94 -79.38 35.52 -23.00
CA LEU A 94 -79.56 36.91 -22.56
C LEU A 94 -80.60 37.63 -23.42
N ALA A 95 -80.62 37.42 -24.74
CA ALA A 95 -81.64 37.98 -25.63
C ALA A 95 -83.05 37.43 -25.36
N ILE A 96 -83.20 36.11 -25.16
CA ILE A 96 -84.47 35.48 -24.77
C ILE A 96 -84.92 35.98 -23.39
N HIS A 97 -83.99 36.14 -22.45
CA HIS A 97 -84.29 36.64 -21.11
C HIS A 97 -84.67 38.11 -21.15
N GLN A 98 -84.02 38.92 -22.00
CA GLN A 98 -84.36 40.32 -22.25
C GLN A 98 -85.76 40.46 -22.87
N GLN A 99 -86.07 39.68 -23.92
CA GLN A 99 -87.42 39.60 -24.50
C GLN A 99 -88.47 39.13 -23.48
N ARG A 100 -88.13 38.19 -22.60
CA ARG A 100 -89.03 37.75 -21.54
C ARG A 100 -89.19 38.77 -20.44
N THR A 101 -88.16 39.54 -20.10
CA THR A 101 -88.25 40.63 -19.11
C THR A 101 -89.02 41.83 -19.66
N THR A 102 -88.90 42.14 -20.94
CA THR A 102 -89.77 43.13 -21.60
C THR A 102 -91.22 42.65 -21.67
N ASN A 103 -91.44 41.33 -21.80
CA ASN A 103 -92.77 40.72 -21.78
C ASN A 103 -93.25 40.33 -20.36
N ARG A 104 -92.44 40.55 -19.32
CA ARG A 104 -92.74 40.33 -17.88
C ARG A 104 -93.09 41.62 -17.16
N THR A 105 -93.24 42.74 -17.86
CA THR A 105 -94.30 43.65 -17.41
C THR A 105 -95.56 42.82 -17.43
N THR A 106 -96.06 42.46 -16.25
CA THR A 106 -97.49 42.20 -16.06
C THR A 106 -98.18 43.26 -16.88
N THR A 107 -98.68 42.89 -18.05
CA THR A 107 -99.58 43.74 -18.81
C THR A 107 -100.86 43.66 -18.00
N LEU A 108 -100.89 44.39 -16.89
CA LEU A 108 -102.12 45.02 -16.47
C LEU A 108 -102.64 45.64 -17.76
N PRO A 109 -103.82 45.21 -18.26
CA PRO A 109 -104.38 45.80 -19.45
C PRO A 109 -104.28 47.30 -19.26
N LEU A 110 -103.78 47.99 -20.30
CA LEU A 110 -103.65 49.44 -20.31
C LEU A 110 -104.94 49.98 -19.67
N PRO A 111 -104.90 50.68 -18.52
CA PRO A 111 -106.12 51.22 -17.96
C PRO A 111 -106.69 52.07 -19.09
N GLN A 112 -107.87 51.70 -19.58
CA GLN A 112 -108.57 52.53 -20.56
C GLN A 112 -108.56 53.93 -19.96
N GLY A 113 -108.09 54.90 -20.77
CA GLY A 113 -108.11 56.29 -20.37
C GLY A 113 -109.47 56.60 -19.79
N ILE A 114 -109.49 57.37 -18.70
CA ILE A 114 -110.70 57.76 -17.99
C ILE A 114 -111.70 58.28 -19.03
N ASP A 115 -112.74 57.50 -19.32
CA ASP A 115 -113.74 57.90 -20.28
C ASP A 115 -114.56 59.02 -19.61
N PRO A 116 -114.52 60.27 -20.11
CA PRO A 116 -115.20 61.39 -19.45
C PRO A 116 -116.71 61.15 -19.34
N GLU A 117 -117.27 60.32 -20.21
CA GLU A 117 -118.67 59.89 -20.20
C GLU A 117 -119.03 59.06 -18.96
N VAL A 118 -118.15 58.18 -18.48
CA VAL A 118 -118.41 57.35 -17.29
C VAL A 118 -118.42 58.19 -16.02
N ILE A 119 -117.51 59.16 -15.91
CA ILE A 119 -117.53 60.13 -14.80
C ILE A 119 -118.83 60.94 -14.84
N TRP A 120 -119.25 61.38 -16.02
CA TRP A 120 -120.46 62.17 -16.20
C TRP A 120 -121.71 61.36 -15.81
N GLN A 121 -121.82 60.12 -16.27
CA GLN A 121 -122.89 59.18 -15.92
C GLN A 121 -122.95 58.87 -14.41
N LEU A 122 -121.81 58.70 -13.74
CA LEU A 122 -121.76 58.47 -12.29
C LEU A 122 -122.11 59.73 -11.48
N THR A 123 -121.81 60.93 -11.99
CA THR A 123 -122.23 62.20 -11.36
C THR A 123 -123.71 62.53 -11.56
N GLU A 124 -124.34 62.01 -12.60
CA GLU A 124 -125.73 62.29 -12.95
C GLU A 124 -126.74 61.32 -12.32
N LEU A 125 -126.26 60.31 -11.59
CA LEU A 125 -127.12 59.38 -10.83
C LEU A 125 -127.95 60.14 -9.78
N THR A 126 -129.26 60.01 -9.87
CA THR A 126 -130.24 60.70 -9.02
C THR A 126 -130.11 60.29 -7.54
N MET A 127 -130.43 61.20 -6.62
CA MET A 127 -130.23 61.02 -5.17
C MET A 127 -131.08 59.92 -4.52
N ASP A 128 -131.98 59.27 -5.27
CA ASP A 128 -132.97 58.30 -4.76
C ASP A 128 -132.49 56.84 -4.91
N MET A 129 -131.20 56.60 -4.66
CA MET A 129 -130.56 55.29 -4.74
C MET A 129 -130.29 54.69 -3.34
N PRO A 130 -130.40 53.36 -3.16
CA PRO A 130 -130.07 52.70 -1.90
C PRO A 130 -128.67 53.08 -1.39
N PRO A 131 -128.50 53.27 -0.06
CA PRO A 131 -127.27 53.85 0.50
C PRO A 131 -125.99 53.08 0.15
N HIS A 132 -126.06 51.75 0.02
CA HIS A 132 -124.88 50.94 -0.34
C HIS A 132 -124.41 51.16 -1.79
N LEU A 133 -125.35 51.33 -2.75
CA LEU A 133 -125.01 51.58 -4.16
C LEU A 133 -124.45 52.98 -4.35
N ARG A 134 -125.01 53.96 -3.64
CA ARG A 134 -124.50 55.32 -3.60
C ARG A 134 -123.07 55.38 -3.06
N MET A 135 -122.77 54.66 -1.97
CA MET A 135 -121.41 54.62 -1.44
C MET A 135 -120.41 53.98 -2.40
N ASN A 136 -120.79 52.90 -3.09
CA ASN A 136 -119.94 52.27 -4.10
C ASN A 136 -119.69 53.19 -5.31
N ALA A 137 -120.74 53.84 -5.83
CA ALA A 137 -120.62 54.80 -6.92
C ALA A 137 -119.75 56.01 -6.53
N GLU A 138 -119.84 56.48 -5.28
CA GLU A 138 -119.02 57.57 -4.77
C GLU A 138 -117.54 57.16 -4.60
N ILE A 139 -117.28 55.94 -4.13
CA ILE A 139 -115.92 55.37 -4.04
C ILE A 139 -115.31 55.27 -5.45
N GLU A 140 -116.07 54.78 -6.43
CA GLU A 140 -115.60 54.61 -7.81
C GLU A 140 -115.35 55.98 -8.48
N LEU A 141 -116.24 56.94 -8.29
CA LEU A 141 -116.07 58.32 -8.77
C LEU A 141 -114.82 58.98 -8.16
N ARG A 142 -114.61 58.85 -6.85
CA ARG A 142 -113.41 59.38 -6.16
C ARG A 142 -112.15 58.67 -6.62
N ALA A 143 -112.19 57.35 -6.82
CA ALA A 143 -111.06 56.58 -7.34
C ALA A 143 -110.67 57.06 -8.75
N LEU A 144 -111.64 57.21 -9.66
CA LEU A 144 -111.44 57.71 -11.03
C LEU A 144 -110.85 59.12 -11.05
N ARG A 145 -111.32 60.03 -10.18
CA ARG A 145 -110.75 61.38 -10.03
C ARG A 145 -109.29 61.38 -9.57
N LEU A 146 -108.88 60.37 -8.79
CA LEU A 146 -107.52 60.23 -8.24
C LEU A 146 -106.54 59.47 -9.14
N VAL A 147 -106.99 58.92 -10.27
CA VAL A 147 -106.14 58.11 -11.18
C VAL A 147 -104.95 58.91 -11.72
N ASN A 148 -105.13 60.17 -12.07
CA ASN A 148 -104.04 61.01 -12.59
C ASN A 148 -102.95 61.23 -11.55
N LEU A 149 -103.33 61.52 -10.30
CA LEU A 149 -102.41 61.66 -9.18
C LEU A 149 -101.66 60.34 -8.91
N GLN A 150 -102.39 59.22 -8.89
CA GLN A 150 -101.80 57.89 -8.70
C GLN A 150 -100.79 57.55 -9.80
N THR A 151 -101.10 57.89 -11.06
CA THR A 151 -100.23 57.65 -12.21
C THR A 151 -98.96 58.50 -12.13
N GLN A 152 -99.10 59.77 -11.77
CA GLN A 152 -97.97 60.68 -11.58
C GLN A 152 -97.03 60.17 -10.48
N VAL A 153 -97.56 59.86 -9.28
CA VAL A 153 -96.75 59.36 -8.15
C VAL A 153 -96.05 58.05 -8.50
N ARG A 154 -96.74 57.11 -9.18
CA ARG A 154 -96.11 55.86 -9.63
C ARG A 154 -95.01 56.09 -10.66
N SER A 155 -95.23 57.02 -11.60
CA SER A 155 -94.22 57.35 -12.61
C SER A 155 -92.96 57.94 -11.98
N GLU A 156 -93.14 58.78 -10.96
CA GLU A 156 -92.05 59.42 -10.23
C GLU A 156 -91.27 58.41 -9.38
N VAL A 157 -91.96 57.56 -8.62
CA VAL A 157 -91.33 56.47 -7.86
C VAL A 157 -90.56 55.51 -8.78
N LEU A 158 -91.13 55.15 -9.93
CA LEU A 158 -90.45 54.31 -10.93
C LEU A 158 -89.23 55.01 -11.55
N SER A 159 -89.24 56.33 -11.72
CA SER A 159 -88.10 57.07 -12.28
C SER A 159 -86.92 57.08 -11.31
N TYR A 160 -87.18 57.29 -10.01
CA TYR A 160 -86.16 57.21 -8.96
C TYR A 160 -85.62 55.79 -8.80
N LEU A 161 -86.51 54.77 -8.74
CA LEU A 161 -86.09 53.36 -8.69
C LEU A 161 -85.23 52.97 -9.90
N LYS A 162 -85.58 53.42 -11.10
CA LYS A 162 -84.77 53.21 -12.31
C LYS A 162 -83.38 53.81 -12.16
N ARG A 163 -83.28 55.06 -11.71
CA ARG A 163 -81.99 55.74 -11.53
C ARG A 163 -81.08 55.00 -10.53
N ASP A 164 -81.63 54.44 -9.46
CA ASP A 164 -80.86 53.72 -8.45
C ASP A 164 -80.54 52.26 -8.83
N THR A 165 -81.36 51.64 -9.68
CA THR A 165 -81.15 50.25 -10.13
C THR A 165 -80.24 50.13 -11.35
N TYR A 166 -80.05 51.19 -12.13
CA TYR A 166 -79.11 51.18 -13.25
C TYR A 166 -77.71 51.58 -12.80
N LEU A 167 -76.80 50.61 -12.79
CA LEU A 167 -75.37 50.90 -12.68
C LEU A 167 -74.91 51.57 -13.98
N GLU A 168 -74.61 52.87 -13.97
CA GLU A 168 -74.13 53.66 -15.13
C GLU A 168 -72.96 52.99 -15.89
N THR A 169 -72.17 52.17 -15.20
CA THR A 169 -71.06 51.40 -15.78
C THR A 169 -71.52 50.34 -16.79
N ALA A 170 -72.77 49.85 -16.70
CA ALA A 170 -73.33 48.85 -17.61
C ALA A 170 -73.94 49.48 -18.88
N LEU A 171 -74.43 50.73 -18.80
CA LEU A 171 -75.03 51.45 -19.92
C LEU A 171 -73.98 52.04 -20.86
N ASN A 172 -72.84 52.50 -20.32
CA ASN A 172 -71.75 53.02 -21.14
C ASN A 172 -70.37 52.47 -20.72
N PRO A 173 -70.07 51.20 -21.03
CA PRO A 173 -68.78 50.58 -20.71
C PRO A 173 -67.58 51.35 -21.29
N TYR A 174 -67.76 52.06 -22.40
CA TYR A 174 -66.71 52.79 -23.10
C TYR A 174 -66.30 54.08 -22.39
N ALA A 175 -67.21 54.75 -21.68
CA ALA A 175 -66.91 55.97 -20.93
C ALA A 175 -65.94 55.72 -19.75
N TYR A 176 -65.98 54.51 -19.18
CA TYR A 176 -65.13 54.10 -18.05
C TYR A 176 -63.93 53.24 -18.47
N ARG A 177 -63.84 52.87 -19.76
CA ARG A 177 -62.71 52.11 -20.31
C ARG A 177 -61.50 53.03 -20.48
N ARG A 178 -60.57 52.98 -19.52
CA ARG A 178 -59.26 53.64 -19.67
C ARG A 178 -58.41 52.88 -20.68
N THR A 179 -58.23 53.43 -21.88
CA THR A 179 -57.25 52.90 -22.84
C THR A 179 -55.84 53.26 -22.38
N LYS A 180 -55.04 52.26 -21.98
CA LYS A 180 -53.63 52.48 -21.67
C LYS A 180 -52.86 52.78 -22.95
N ARG A 181 -52.40 54.02 -23.10
CA ARG A 181 -51.46 54.38 -24.17
C ARG A 181 -50.05 54.08 -23.71
N HIS A 182 -49.34 53.21 -24.43
CA HIS A 182 -47.95 52.91 -24.13
C HIS A 182 -47.08 54.13 -24.40
N THR A 183 -46.34 54.55 -23.37
CA THR A 183 -45.42 55.69 -23.49
C THR A 183 -44.01 55.20 -23.84
N LEU A 184 -43.22 56.06 -24.49
CA LEU A 184 -41.79 55.78 -24.74
C LEU A 184 -41.02 55.47 -23.45
N ARG A 185 -41.45 56.01 -22.30
CA ARG A 185 -40.85 55.70 -20.99
C ARG A 185 -41.06 54.24 -20.59
N GLU A 186 -42.28 53.72 -20.76
CA GLU A 186 -42.58 52.30 -20.49
C GLU A 186 -41.81 51.38 -21.43
N ALA A 187 -41.75 51.72 -22.73
CA ALA A 187 -41.00 50.94 -23.73
C ALA A 187 -39.49 50.88 -23.41
N ARG A 188 -38.89 52.00 -22.96
CA ARG A 188 -37.48 52.02 -22.51
C ARG A 188 -37.24 51.20 -21.26
N VAL A 189 -38.22 51.15 -20.34
CA VAL A 189 -38.12 50.31 -19.12
C VAL A 189 -38.19 48.83 -19.50
N THR A 190 -39.08 48.44 -20.41
CA THR A 190 -39.18 47.04 -20.87
C THR A 190 -37.92 46.62 -21.64
N GLU A 191 -37.39 47.47 -22.52
CA GLU A 191 -36.13 47.20 -23.24
C GLU A 191 -34.95 47.06 -22.27
N LYS A 192 -34.87 47.95 -21.26
CA LYS A 192 -33.83 47.86 -20.22
C LYS A 192 -33.95 46.56 -19.43
N LEU A 193 -35.16 46.13 -19.09
CA LEU A 193 -35.41 44.89 -18.36
C LEU A 193 -35.03 43.66 -19.21
N GLU A 194 -35.40 43.64 -20.49
CA GLU A 194 -35.03 42.57 -21.42
C GLU A 194 -33.51 42.48 -21.58
N LYS A 195 -32.84 43.62 -21.75
CA LYS A 195 -31.38 43.68 -21.82
C LYS A 195 -30.73 43.17 -20.53
N GLN A 196 -31.28 43.53 -19.37
CA GLN A 196 -30.81 43.00 -18.07
C GLN A 196 -30.99 41.48 -17.98
N GLN A 197 -32.16 40.95 -18.34
CA GLN A 197 -32.41 39.51 -18.34
C GLN A 197 -31.46 38.76 -19.28
N LYS A 198 -31.20 39.30 -20.48
CA LYS A 198 -30.27 38.70 -21.45
C LYS A 198 -28.84 38.68 -20.93
N VAL A 199 -28.37 39.78 -20.33
CA VAL A 199 -27.04 39.86 -19.70
C VAL A 199 -26.93 38.91 -18.51
N GLU A 200 -27.99 38.80 -17.70
CA GLU A 200 -28.01 37.87 -16.57
C GLU A 200 -28.01 36.40 -17.02
N GLN A 201 -28.78 36.06 -18.05
CA GLN A 201 -28.74 34.71 -18.65
C GLN A 201 -27.35 34.39 -19.20
N GLU A 202 -26.71 35.33 -19.91
CA GLU A 202 -25.36 35.13 -20.42
C GLU A 202 -24.35 34.98 -19.27
N ARG A 203 -24.46 35.79 -18.21
CA ARG A 203 -23.64 35.66 -17.00
C ARG A 203 -23.82 34.30 -16.34
N ARG A 204 -25.06 33.81 -16.21
CA ARG A 204 -25.36 32.47 -15.68
C ARG A 204 -24.77 31.36 -16.56
N ARG A 205 -24.83 31.49 -17.89
CA ARG A 205 -24.20 30.54 -18.82
C ARG A 205 -22.67 30.51 -18.66
N ARG A 206 -22.03 31.69 -18.62
CA ARG A 206 -20.59 31.81 -18.39
C ARG A 206 -20.18 31.24 -17.03
N GLN A 207 -20.96 31.50 -15.99
CA GLN A 207 -20.72 30.96 -14.66
C GLN A 207 -20.79 29.43 -14.64
N LYS A 208 -21.85 28.82 -15.20
CA LYS A 208 -21.96 27.36 -15.31
C LYS A 208 -20.79 26.74 -16.08
N HIS A 209 -20.36 27.38 -17.17
CA HIS A 209 -19.20 26.93 -17.93
C HIS A 209 -17.91 27.02 -17.11
N SER A 210 -17.72 28.12 -16.37
CA SER A 210 -16.58 28.28 -15.46
C SER A 210 -16.57 27.24 -14.33
N GLU A 211 -17.71 26.96 -13.73
CA GLU A 211 -17.86 25.94 -12.68
C GLU A 211 -17.52 24.54 -13.22
N LEU A 212 -17.96 24.21 -14.44
CA LEU A 212 -17.60 22.96 -15.11
C LEU A 212 -16.08 22.86 -15.33
N LEU A 213 -15.45 23.93 -15.85
CA LEU A 213 -14.00 23.94 -16.06
C LEU A 213 -13.23 23.80 -14.74
N GLN A 214 -13.67 24.48 -13.68
CA GLN A 214 -13.10 24.35 -12.35
C GLN A 214 -13.23 22.93 -11.81
N ALA A 215 -14.39 22.28 -11.99
CA ALA A 215 -14.61 20.89 -11.60
C ALA A 215 -13.67 19.93 -12.36
N ILE A 216 -13.50 20.11 -13.67
CA ILE A 216 -12.58 19.30 -14.49
C ILE A 216 -11.13 19.46 -14.01
N VAL A 217 -10.69 20.70 -13.75
CA VAL A 217 -9.33 20.97 -13.24
C VAL A 217 -9.13 20.33 -11.87
N GLN A 218 -10.13 20.42 -10.99
CA GLN A 218 -10.09 19.83 -9.66
C GLN A 218 -9.98 18.30 -9.73
N VAL A 219 -10.79 17.63 -10.54
CA VAL A 219 -10.71 16.17 -10.74
C VAL A 219 -9.34 15.76 -11.29
N SER A 220 -8.79 16.50 -12.26
CA SER A 220 -7.43 16.26 -12.78
C SER A 220 -6.36 16.37 -11.68
N LYS A 221 -6.49 17.34 -10.78
CA LYS A 221 -5.56 17.51 -9.66
C LYS A 221 -5.67 16.35 -8.66
N GLU A 222 -6.89 16.00 -8.26
CA GLU A 222 -7.15 14.87 -7.36
C GLU A 222 -6.66 13.54 -7.94
N PHE A 223 -6.84 13.33 -9.24
CA PHE A 223 -6.34 12.15 -9.94
C PHE A 223 -4.80 12.07 -9.88
N LYS A 224 -4.11 13.18 -10.16
CA LYS A 224 -2.64 13.24 -10.07
C LYS A 224 -2.16 13.00 -8.63
N ASP A 225 -2.82 13.60 -7.65
CA ASP A 225 -2.47 13.44 -6.24
C ASP A 225 -2.73 12.01 -5.76
N PHE A 226 -3.81 11.36 -6.21
CA PHE A 226 -4.09 9.95 -5.96
C PHE A 226 -2.97 9.05 -6.47
N HIS A 227 -2.54 9.20 -7.73
CA HIS A 227 -1.46 8.39 -8.30
C HIS A 227 -0.11 8.65 -7.59
N ARG A 228 0.18 9.91 -7.26
CA ARG A 228 1.38 10.27 -6.51
C ARG A 228 1.37 9.63 -5.12
N ASN A 229 0.23 9.62 -4.44
CA ASN A 229 0.06 8.99 -3.13
C ASN A 229 0.17 7.46 -3.21
N ALA A 230 -0.39 6.83 -4.25
CA ALA A 230 -0.26 5.39 -4.48
C ALA A 230 1.20 4.97 -4.72
N GLN A 231 1.95 5.74 -5.52
CA GLN A 231 3.38 5.52 -5.72
C GLN A 231 4.19 5.72 -4.42
N ALA A 232 3.84 6.74 -3.63
CA ALA A 232 4.47 6.99 -2.33
C ALA A 232 4.23 5.84 -1.35
N LYS A 233 3.00 5.31 -1.28
CA LYS A 233 2.67 4.12 -0.47
C LYS A 233 3.47 2.89 -0.90
N THR A 234 3.51 2.61 -2.20
CA THR A 234 4.29 1.50 -2.77
C THR A 234 5.77 1.62 -2.41
N THR A 235 6.33 2.83 -2.50
CA THR A 235 7.73 3.09 -2.14
C THR A 235 7.99 2.92 -0.65
N LYS A 236 7.04 3.30 0.21
CA LYS A 236 7.13 3.07 1.67
C LYS A 236 7.13 1.57 1.98
N VAL A 237 6.21 0.79 1.40
CA VAL A 237 6.16 -0.67 1.57
C VAL A 237 7.47 -1.31 1.13
N ARG A 238 8.01 -0.92 -0.03
CA ARG A 238 9.31 -1.40 -0.50
C ARG A 238 10.43 -1.14 0.51
N LYS A 239 10.49 0.07 1.08
CA LYS A 239 11.49 0.41 2.11
C LYS A 239 11.31 -0.41 3.39
N HIS A 240 10.07 -0.61 3.84
CA HIS A 240 9.80 -1.47 5.00
C HIS A 240 10.24 -2.91 4.75
N MET A 241 9.98 -3.46 3.56
CA MET A 241 10.41 -4.80 3.19
C MET A 241 11.95 -4.92 3.15
N GLN A 242 12.63 -3.94 2.55
CA GLN A 242 14.10 -3.89 2.56
C GLN A 242 14.66 -3.81 3.99
N ASN A 243 14.09 -2.97 4.85
CA ASN A 243 14.50 -2.88 6.25
C ASN A 243 14.23 -4.17 7.02
N TRP A 244 13.09 -4.84 6.77
CA TRP A 244 12.76 -6.11 7.40
C TRP A 244 13.77 -7.19 7.00
N HIS A 245 14.11 -7.31 5.71
CA HIS A 245 15.15 -8.25 5.26
C HIS A 245 16.51 -7.92 5.87
N ALA A 246 16.92 -6.66 5.90
CA ALA A 246 18.17 -6.25 6.51
C ALA A 246 18.21 -6.52 8.02
N ASN A 247 17.08 -6.38 8.72
CA ASN A 247 16.99 -6.70 10.14
C ASN A 247 16.98 -8.21 10.40
N SER A 248 16.26 -8.97 9.57
CA SER A 248 16.23 -10.43 9.63
C SER A 248 17.63 -11.03 9.37
N GLU A 249 18.38 -10.49 8.42
CA GLU A 249 19.77 -10.91 8.16
C GLU A 249 20.70 -10.58 9.35
N LYS A 250 20.49 -9.42 10.00
CA LYS A 250 21.24 -9.05 11.21
C LYS A 250 20.94 -9.96 12.39
N GLU A 251 19.67 -10.29 12.63
CA GLU A 251 19.29 -11.23 13.68
C GLU A 251 19.85 -12.62 13.39
N ARG A 252 19.77 -13.10 12.14
CA ARG A 252 20.40 -14.38 11.75
C ARG A 252 21.90 -14.41 12.05
N LYS A 253 22.64 -13.34 11.74
CA LYS A 253 24.07 -13.22 12.07
C LYS A 253 24.35 -13.19 13.57
N LYS A 254 23.48 -12.53 14.36
CA LYS A 254 23.61 -12.54 15.83
C LYS A 254 23.34 -13.93 16.40
N ASP A 255 22.36 -14.64 15.87
CA ASP A 255 22.03 -16.00 16.30
C ASP A 255 23.12 -17.00 15.90
N GLU A 256 23.70 -16.86 14.70
CA GLU A 256 24.91 -17.59 14.28
C GLU A 256 26.04 -17.38 15.29
N LEU A 257 26.33 -16.12 15.66
CA LEU A 257 27.41 -15.79 16.60
C LEU A 257 27.12 -16.23 18.05
N ARG A 258 25.86 -16.17 18.50
CA ARG A 258 25.44 -16.75 19.79
C ARG A 258 25.61 -18.27 19.80
N ASN A 259 25.21 -18.93 18.72
CA ASN A 259 25.36 -20.38 18.58
C ASN A 259 26.84 -20.78 18.56
N GLU A 260 27.70 -20.04 17.86
CA GLU A 260 29.15 -20.25 17.91
C GLU A 260 29.72 -20.06 19.32
N LYS A 261 29.29 -19.01 20.04
CA LYS A 261 29.70 -18.78 21.43
C LYS A 261 29.26 -19.91 22.37
N MET A 262 28.01 -20.38 22.26
CA MET A 262 27.51 -21.52 23.02
C MET A 262 28.26 -22.81 22.67
N ARG A 263 28.58 -23.01 21.39
CA ARG A 263 29.38 -24.13 20.92
C ARG A 263 30.80 -24.11 21.53
N MET A 264 31.44 -22.94 21.55
CA MET A 264 32.76 -22.76 22.15
C MET A 264 32.73 -22.92 23.67
N GLN A 265 31.68 -22.42 24.34
CA GLN A 265 31.50 -22.57 25.79
C GLN A 265 31.32 -24.04 26.18
N LYS A 266 30.48 -24.80 25.47
CA LYS A 266 30.31 -26.24 25.72
C LYS A 266 31.59 -27.04 25.45
N LEU A 267 32.39 -26.61 24.47
CA LEU A 267 33.71 -27.22 24.19
C LEU A 267 34.74 -26.90 25.29
N MET A 268 34.61 -25.75 25.98
CA MET A 268 35.43 -25.41 27.16
C MET A 268 34.96 -26.09 28.44
N GLU A 269 33.70 -26.52 28.53
CA GLU A 269 33.13 -27.25 29.66
C GLU A 269 33.37 -28.78 29.58
N GLU A 270 34.15 -29.27 28.60
CA GLU A 270 34.44 -30.70 28.34
C GLU A 270 33.17 -31.59 28.22
N ASP A 271 32.03 -30.99 27.88
CA ASP A 271 30.76 -31.70 27.72
C ASP A 271 30.58 -32.18 26.26
N ASP A 272 31.23 -33.30 25.96
CA ASP A 272 31.16 -33.99 24.66
C ASP A 272 29.72 -34.42 24.29
N VAL A 273 28.85 -34.58 25.28
CA VAL A 273 27.46 -35.02 25.11
C VAL A 273 26.59 -33.83 24.69
N GLY A 274 26.73 -32.69 25.37
CA GLY A 274 26.03 -31.46 25.04
C GLY A 274 26.44 -30.86 23.69
N TYR A 275 27.67 -31.12 23.23
CA TYR A 275 28.18 -30.72 21.91
C TYR A 275 27.62 -31.63 20.78
N ARG A 276 27.54 -32.95 21.00
CA ARG A 276 26.93 -33.90 20.03
C ARG A 276 25.45 -33.62 19.79
N GLN A 277 24.67 -33.34 20.84
CA GLN A 277 23.23 -33.02 20.69
C GLN A 277 23.00 -31.78 19.82
N LEU A 278 23.88 -30.78 19.91
CA LEU A 278 23.82 -29.53 19.14
C LEU A 278 24.20 -29.74 17.65
N LEU A 279 25.04 -30.74 17.37
CA LEU A 279 25.40 -31.21 16.02
C LEU A 279 24.26 -32.03 15.38
N ASP A 280 23.61 -32.90 16.16
CA ASP A 280 22.46 -33.68 15.73
C ASP A 280 21.27 -32.79 15.39
N GLU A 281 21.04 -31.73 16.18
CA GLU A 281 19.96 -30.77 15.96
C GLU A 281 20.15 -29.98 14.65
N LYS A 282 21.40 -29.69 14.26
CA LYS A 282 21.73 -29.02 12.98
C LYS A 282 21.78 -29.95 11.77
N LYS A 283 21.55 -31.26 11.93
CA LYS A 283 21.52 -32.26 10.84
C LYS A 283 22.73 -32.19 9.90
N ASP A 284 23.92 -31.94 10.41
CA ASP A 284 25.14 -32.13 9.61
C ASP A 284 25.50 -33.62 9.60
N LYS A 285 24.66 -34.40 8.93
CA LYS A 285 24.78 -35.87 8.76
C LYS A 285 26.17 -36.29 8.29
N ARG A 286 26.85 -35.44 7.53
CA ARG A 286 28.19 -35.68 6.99
C ARG A 286 29.30 -35.60 8.05
N LEU A 287 29.18 -34.71 9.03
CA LEU A 287 30.15 -34.56 10.12
C LEU A 287 30.00 -35.68 11.14
N VAL A 288 28.76 -36.07 11.44
CA VAL A 288 28.44 -37.25 12.26
C VAL A 288 28.96 -38.54 11.58
N TYR A 289 28.78 -38.68 10.26
CA TYR A 289 29.31 -39.80 9.49
C TYR A 289 30.85 -39.85 9.47
N LEU A 290 31.53 -38.72 9.32
CA LEU A 290 32.99 -38.65 9.35
C LEU A 290 33.58 -38.99 10.73
N LEU A 291 32.92 -38.56 11.82
CA LEU A 291 33.36 -38.90 13.18
C LEU A 291 33.17 -40.40 13.48
N ALA A 292 32.06 -40.99 13.05
CA ALA A 292 31.88 -42.44 13.13
C ALA A 292 32.94 -43.21 12.33
N GLN A 293 33.32 -42.69 11.16
CA GLN A 293 34.33 -43.28 10.30
C GLN A 293 35.76 -43.13 10.88
N THR A 294 36.03 -42.05 11.61
CA THR A 294 37.31 -41.91 12.34
C THR A 294 37.38 -42.85 13.54
N ASP A 295 36.27 -43.06 14.26
CA ASP A 295 36.22 -43.99 15.39
C ASP A 295 36.46 -45.44 14.93
N GLU A 296 35.87 -45.86 13.80
CA GLU A 296 36.10 -47.17 13.17
C GLU A 296 37.56 -47.33 12.70
N TYR A 297 38.18 -46.26 12.19
CA TYR A 297 39.59 -46.28 11.76
C TYR A 297 40.54 -46.37 12.96
N VAL A 298 40.23 -45.70 14.07
CA VAL A 298 40.99 -45.78 15.33
C VAL A 298 40.86 -47.17 15.96
N GLU A 299 39.68 -47.79 15.93
CA GLU A 299 39.50 -49.19 16.37
C GLU A 299 40.36 -50.16 15.54
N ASN A 300 40.37 -50.00 14.22
CA ASN A 300 41.18 -50.83 13.32
C ASN A 300 42.69 -50.62 13.55
N LEU A 301 43.15 -49.39 13.76
CA LEU A 301 44.55 -49.09 14.10
C LEU A 301 44.94 -49.67 15.46
N THR A 302 44.06 -49.56 16.47
CA THR A 302 44.29 -50.11 17.81
C THR A 302 44.34 -51.65 17.76
N GLY A 303 43.50 -52.28 16.93
CA GLY A 303 43.54 -53.72 16.66
C GLY A 303 44.82 -54.18 15.97
N LEU A 304 45.30 -53.43 14.98
CA LEU A 304 46.53 -53.72 14.25
C LEU A 304 47.78 -53.56 15.12
N VAL A 305 47.79 -52.55 16.00
CA VAL A 305 48.86 -52.33 16.99
C VAL A 305 48.87 -53.45 18.04
N LYS A 306 47.70 -53.90 18.52
CA LYS A 306 47.60 -55.07 19.41
C LYS A 306 48.13 -56.33 18.73
N GLN A 307 47.80 -56.56 17.46
CA GLN A 307 48.35 -57.69 16.69
C GLN A 307 49.87 -57.59 16.52
N HIS A 308 50.39 -56.39 16.23
CA HIS A 308 51.83 -56.16 16.08
C HIS A 308 52.59 -56.38 17.39
N GLN A 309 52.02 -55.98 18.54
CA GLN A 309 52.60 -56.24 19.86
C GLN A 309 52.60 -57.74 20.20
N VAL A 310 51.55 -58.49 19.82
CA VAL A 310 51.49 -59.94 20.00
C VAL A 310 52.52 -60.65 19.11
N THR A 311 52.71 -60.21 17.85
CA THR A 311 53.73 -60.79 16.96
C THR A 311 55.15 -60.45 17.40
N GLU A 312 55.40 -59.24 17.90
CA GLU A 312 56.72 -58.86 18.46
C GLU A 312 57.03 -59.61 19.76
N LYS A 313 56.03 -59.81 20.64
CA LYS A 313 56.19 -60.68 21.84
C LYS A 313 56.50 -62.12 21.44
N LYS A 314 55.87 -62.65 20.39
CA LYS A 314 56.17 -63.99 19.85
C LYS A 314 57.58 -64.07 19.27
N ARG A 315 58.00 -63.08 18.46
CA ARG A 315 59.35 -63.00 17.88
C ARG A 315 60.44 -62.92 18.96
N LYS A 316 60.24 -62.09 19.99
CA LYS A 316 61.17 -62.02 21.14
C LYS A 316 61.24 -63.33 21.93
N ARG A 317 60.13 -64.08 22.04
CA ARG A 317 60.12 -65.41 22.69
C ARG A 317 60.90 -66.44 21.86
N ASP A 318 60.79 -66.37 20.54
CA ASP A 318 61.51 -67.25 19.61
C ASP A 318 63.02 -66.91 19.56
N GLU A 319 63.39 -65.63 19.52
CA GLU A 319 64.78 -65.15 19.61
C GLU A 319 65.44 -65.57 20.94
N ARG A 320 64.70 -65.52 22.07
CA ARG A 320 65.21 -65.96 23.39
C ARG A 320 65.34 -67.48 23.49
N SER A 321 64.51 -68.23 22.74
CA SER A 321 64.60 -69.69 22.58
C SER A 321 65.81 -70.08 21.71
N GLU A 322 66.06 -69.35 20.63
CA GLU A 322 67.24 -69.55 19.76
C GLU A 322 68.55 -69.17 20.45
N ALA A 323 68.57 -68.07 21.20
CA ALA A 323 69.73 -67.70 22.02
C ALA A 323 70.05 -68.75 23.09
N LYS A 324 69.02 -69.35 23.71
CA LYS A 324 69.19 -70.47 24.65
C LYS A 324 69.69 -71.75 23.96
N LYS A 325 69.28 -72.01 22.71
CA LYS A 325 69.79 -73.14 21.91
C LYS A 325 71.24 -72.93 21.44
N ALA A 326 71.60 -71.69 21.07
CA ALA A 326 72.96 -71.33 20.69
C ALA A 326 73.95 -71.41 21.88
N LEU A 327 73.52 -71.01 23.08
CA LEU A 327 74.32 -71.16 24.30
C LEU A 327 74.51 -72.64 24.70
N LYS A 328 73.51 -73.49 24.41
CA LYS A 328 73.56 -74.94 24.67
C LYS A 328 74.41 -75.73 23.66
N GLN A 329 74.73 -75.14 22.49
CA GLN A 329 75.64 -75.72 21.50
C GLN A 329 77.12 -75.37 21.74
N GLN A 330 77.43 -74.41 22.62
CA GLN A 330 78.81 -74.05 22.99
C GLN A 330 79.32 -74.73 24.28
N GLN A 331 78.47 -75.49 24.97
CA GLN A 331 78.85 -76.38 26.07
C GLN A 331 78.44 -77.82 25.75
N SER A 332 79.21 -78.46 24.85
CA SER A 332 79.21 -79.92 24.72
C SER A 332 80.66 -80.41 24.52
N ASN A 333 81.39 -80.46 25.64
CA ASN A 333 82.46 -81.43 25.84
C ASN A 333 82.43 -81.79 27.32
N ASN A 334 82.22 -83.08 27.59
CA ASN A 334 82.17 -83.80 28.85
C ASN A 334 80.79 -84.10 29.46
N GLU A 335 80.61 -85.41 29.66
CA GLU A 335 79.74 -86.15 30.58
C GLU A 335 78.27 -86.39 30.19
N SER A 336 78.11 -87.57 29.58
CA SER A 336 77.10 -88.64 29.79
C SER A 336 75.77 -88.33 30.50
N ASP A 337 74.71 -88.73 29.81
CA ASP A 337 73.31 -88.76 30.21
C ASP A 337 73.05 -89.51 31.53
N GLU A 338 72.44 -88.82 32.51
CA GLU A 338 71.56 -89.44 33.52
C GLU A 338 70.35 -88.51 33.76
N LEU A 339 69.15 -88.98 33.36
CA LEU A 339 67.88 -88.28 33.57
C LEU A 339 67.19 -88.83 34.84
N PRO A 340 66.78 -87.99 35.80
CA PRO A 340 66.17 -88.46 37.05
C PRO A 340 64.68 -88.83 36.88
N LEU A 341 64.30 -90.03 37.34
CA LEU A 341 62.93 -90.53 37.40
C LEU A 341 62.20 -90.01 38.66
N ILE A 342 60.88 -89.80 38.58
CA ILE A 342 60.04 -89.32 39.69
C ILE A 342 59.03 -90.42 40.08
N ILE A 343 59.14 -90.91 41.31
CA ILE A 343 58.28 -91.97 41.89
C ILE A 343 57.36 -91.34 42.95
N ARG A 344 56.05 -91.62 42.88
CA ARG A 344 55.02 -91.10 43.81
C ARG A 344 54.28 -92.25 44.49
N ASN A 345 53.99 -92.12 45.78
CA ASN A 345 53.12 -93.07 46.50
C ASN A 345 51.64 -92.85 46.10
N GLY A 346 50.95 -93.90 45.64
CA GLY A 346 49.56 -93.84 45.18
C GLY A 346 48.53 -93.59 46.29
N ALA A 347 48.85 -93.85 47.56
CA ALA A 347 47.91 -93.68 48.68
C ALA A 347 48.06 -92.33 49.41
N THR A 348 49.28 -91.78 49.51
CA THR A 348 49.57 -90.55 50.29
C THR A 348 49.97 -89.35 49.44
N GLY A 349 50.31 -89.56 48.16
CA GLY A 349 50.66 -88.49 47.23
C GLY A 349 52.04 -87.88 47.43
N GLU A 350 52.85 -88.36 48.37
CA GLU A 350 54.24 -87.94 48.58
C GLU A 350 55.16 -88.36 47.42
N ILE A 351 56.07 -87.46 47.04
CA ILE A 351 57.04 -87.63 45.96
C ILE A 351 58.41 -87.89 46.59
N LEU A 352 59.02 -89.03 46.29
CA LEU A 352 60.38 -89.36 46.77
C LEU A 352 61.40 -88.46 46.07
N ARG A 353 62.31 -87.83 46.83
CA ARG A 353 63.38 -86.97 46.31
C ARG A 353 64.72 -87.33 46.94
N GLY A 354 65.77 -87.37 46.12
CA GLY A 354 67.16 -87.54 46.56
C GLY A 354 67.62 -89.00 46.65
N ASP A 355 68.56 -89.28 47.56
CA ASP A 355 69.32 -90.54 47.74
C ASP A 355 68.46 -91.80 48.02
N ALA A 356 67.14 -91.64 48.18
CA ALA A 356 66.18 -92.72 48.35
C ALA A 356 65.49 -93.16 47.04
N VAL A 357 65.93 -92.65 45.87
CA VAL A 357 65.43 -93.04 44.55
C VAL A 357 66.32 -94.16 43.99
N PRO A 358 65.78 -95.37 43.70
CA PRO A 358 66.56 -96.48 43.14
C PRO A 358 67.14 -96.12 41.77
N LYS A 359 68.34 -96.64 41.48
CA LYS A 359 68.98 -96.46 40.16
C LYS A 359 68.16 -97.12 39.06
N PRO A 360 68.19 -96.62 37.81
CA PRO A 360 67.31 -97.06 36.73
C PRO A 360 67.26 -98.58 36.49
N ASP A 361 68.37 -99.28 36.73
CA ASP A 361 68.48 -100.74 36.52
C ASP A 361 67.85 -101.59 37.65
N GLU A 362 67.55 -101.01 38.82
CA GLU A 362 67.01 -101.71 40.01
C GLU A 362 65.56 -101.29 40.36
N VAL A 363 64.94 -100.42 39.55
CA VAL A 363 63.60 -99.84 39.81
C VAL A 363 62.49 -100.91 39.77
N GLU A 364 62.57 -101.91 38.90
CA GLU A 364 61.55 -102.97 38.80
C GLU A 364 61.56 -103.93 40.01
N GLU A 365 62.74 -104.29 40.52
CA GLU A 365 62.88 -105.12 41.74
C GLU A 365 62.46 -104.34 43.00
N TRP A 366 62.71 -103.03 43.04
CA TRP A 366 62.30 -102.18 44.16
C TRP A 366 60.77 -101.96 44.21
N LEU A 367 60.12 -101.78 43.07
CA LEU A 367 58.66 -101.69 42.97
C LEU A 367 57.96 -103.02 43.32
N ALA A 368 58.61 -104.17 43.06
CA ALA A 368 58.09 -105.48 43.45
C ALA A 368 58.10 -105.72 44.97
N SER A 369 59.02 -105.08 45.70
CA SER A 369 59.14 -105.17 47.17
C SER A 369 58.33 -104.11 47.94
N HIS A 370 57.79 -103.09 47.27
CA HIS A 370 57.00 -102.01 47.87
C HIS A 370 55.68 -101.78 47.11
N PRO A 371 54.60 -102.54 47.43
CA PRO A 371 53.32 -102.38 46.76
C PRO A 371 52.69 -101.02 47.10
N GLY A 372 52.60 -100.10 46.13
CA GLY A 372 51.91 -98.81 46.30
C GLY A 372 52.58 -97.57 45.68
N TYR A 373 53.68 -97.71 44.95
CA TYR A 373 54.38 -96.58 44.28
C TYR A 373 54.25 -96.65 42.75
N GLU A 374 54.02 -95.51 42.09
CA GLU A 374 53.83 -95.38 40.62
C GLU A 374 54.69 -94.25 40.01
N LEU A 375 54.99 -94.34 38.71
CA LEU A 375 55.86 -93.41 37.95
C LEU A 375 55.02 -92.35 37.19
N ILE A 376 55.39 -91.06 37.24
CA ILE A 376 54.64 -89.96 36.57
C ILE A 376 55.54 -89.17 35.59
N SER A 377 55.01 -88.85 34.40
CA SER A 377 55.69 -88.11 33.32
C SER A 377 55.36 -86.60 33.27
N ARG A 378 56.24 -85.78 32.70
CA ARG A 378 56.45 -84.33 33.02
C ARG A 378 55.44 -83.30 32.46
N ASP A 379 54.47 -83.67 31.63
CA ASP A 379 53.77 -82.70 30.76
C ASP A 379 52.53 -81.98 31.35
N ILE A 380 52.29 -82.01 32.68
CA ILE A 380 51.01 -81.52 33.26
C ILE A 380 51.16 -80.32 34.23
N ALA A 381 52.34 -79.70 34.38
CA ALA A 381 52.57 -78.66 35.41
C ALA A 381 53.08 -77.31 34.87
N SER A 382 52.40 -76.68 33.91
CA SER A 382 52.76 -75.33 33.45
C SER A 382 51.57 -74.53 32.92
N ASP A 383 50.59 -74.24 33.78
CA ASP A 383 49.59 -73.20 33.49
C ASP A 383 49.09 -72.54 34.79
N SER A 384 49.87 -71.58 35.30
CA SER A 384 49.42 -70.52 36.22
C SER A 384 50.59 -69.62 36.57
N GLU A 385 50.61 -68.39 36.04
CA GLU A 385 51.00 -67.16 36.76
C GLU A 385 50.97 -65.98 35.77
N ASP A 386 50.03 -65.07 36.03
CA ASP A 386 49.89 -63.74 35.44
C ASP A 386 49.99 -62.70 36.58
N GLU A 387 50.23 -61.45 36.19
CA GLU A 387 50.18 -60.18 36.95
C GLU A 387 51.53 -59.51 37.31
N GLY A 388 51.70 -58.30 36.75
CA GLY A 388 52.50 -57.21 37.33
C GLY A 388 53.69 -56.73 36.51
N GLU A 389 53.51 -55.67 35.69
CA GLU A 389 54.20 -54.37 35.82
C GLU A 389 54.26 -53.60 34.50
N GLU A 390 53.70 -52.39 34.54
CA GLU A 390 53.87 -51.32 33.56
C GLU A 390 55.27 -50.69 33.71
N ALA A 391 55.94 -50.36 32.60
CA ALA A 391 56.18 -48.96 32.20
C ALA A 391 57.31 -48.80 31.15
N VAL A 392 57.09 -47.79 30.31
CA VAL A 392 58.02 -46.99 29.47
C VAL A 392 58.57 -47.63 28.18
N GLU A 393 57.96 -47.22 27.07
CA GLU A 393 58.52 -47.25 25.72
C GLU A 393 59.64 -46.21 25.55
N THR A 394 60.73 -46.59 24.86
CA THR A 394 61.43 -45.69 23.94
C THR A 394 61.77 -46.44 22.65
N ASN A 395 61.40 -45.83 21.52
CA ASN A 395 61.57 -46.37 20.18
C ASN A 395 62.93 -45.98 19.58
N LYS A 396 63.55 -46.99 18.94
CA LYS A 396 64.41 -47.02 17.74
C LYS A 396 65.11 -45.72 17.30
N ASN A 397 66.43 -45.81 17.17
CA ASN A 397 67.20 -45.00 16.22
C ASN A 397 67.83 -45.89 15.14
N GLU A 398 67.59 -45.50 13.89
CA GLU A 398 68.24 -46.01 12.68
C GLU A 398 69.70 -45.54 12.63
N GLN A 399 70.58 -46.40 12.12
CA GLN A 399 72.00 -46.12 11.92
C GLN A 399 72.21 -45.11 10.80
N LYS A 400 72.89 -43.99 11.11
CA LYS A 400 73.73 -43.22 10.18
C LYS A 400 75.04 -42.90 10.88
N GLU A 401 76.13 -43.09 10.15
CA GLU A 401 77.53 -42.97 10.59
C GLU A 401 77.80 -41.60 11.25
N ASP A 402 78.42 -41.63 12.42
CA ASP A 402 78.57 -40.49 13.33
C ASP A 402 80.02 -40.00 13.34
N ASP A 403 80.25 -38.80 12.81
CA ASP A 403 81.55 -38.12 12.64
C ASP A 403 82.05 -37.48 13.96
N CYS A 404 81.88 -38.19 15.09
CA CYS A 404 82.08 -37.67 16.46
C CYS A 404 82.90 -38.60 17.38
N GLU A 405 83.76 -39.48 16.84
CA GLU A 405 84.60 -40.34 17.69
C GLU A 405 85.70 -39.53 18.40
N GLY A 406 85.65 -39.45 19.74
CA GLY A 406 86.76 -38.98 20.59
C GLY A 406 86.56 -37.70 21.41
N LEU A 407 85.34 -37.21 21.62
CA LEU A 407 85.07 -36.01 22.45
C LEU A 407 84.29 -36.37 23.73
N ASP A 408 84.60 -35.68 24.84
CA ASP A 408 83.94 -35.85 26.14
C ASP A 408 82.41 -35.64 26.07
N ASP A 409 81.67 -36.38 26.89
CA ASP A 409 80.20 -36.46 26.87
C ASP A 409 79.50 -35.08 26.97
N GLU A 410 80.06 -34.13 27.73
CA GLU A 410 79.54 -32.75 27.80
C GLU A 410 79.73 -31.95 26.51
N GLN A 411 80.84 -32.16 25.80
CA GLN A 411 81.14 -31.47 24.54
C GLN A 411 80.31 -32.04 23.39
N ARG A 412 80.10 -33.37 23.39
CA ARG A 412 79.19 -34.06 22.47
C ARG A 412 77.76 -33.56 22.65
N SER A 413 77.30 -33.46 23.89
CA SER A 413 75.96 -32.94 24.23
C SER A 413 75.77 -31.49 23.78
N ARG A 414 76.77 -30.61 24.01
CA ARG A 414 76.72 -29.21 23.54
C ARG A 414 76.69 -29.09 22.02
N ARG A 415 77.50 -29.85 21.29
CA ARG A 415 77.51 -29.81 19.81
C ARG A 415 76.23 -30.37 19.21
N ILE A 416 75.64 -31.40 19.81
CA ILE A 416 74.34 -31.94 19.37
C ILE A 416 73.23 -30.90 19.61
N LEU A 417 73.22 -30.23 20.76
CA LEU A 417 72.28 -29.13 21.05
C LEU A 417 72.49 -27.92 20.14
N GLU A 418 73.73 -27.57 19.81
CA GLU A 418 74.04 -26.44 18.92
C GLU A 418 73.73 -26.76 17.45
N LYS A 419 73.91 -28.01 17.02
CA LYS A 419 73.57 -28.49 15.69
C LYS A 419 72.05 -28.66 15.52
N ALA A 420 71.35 -29.18 16.53
CA ALA A 420 69.88 -29.22 16.55
C ALA A 420 69.26 -27.81 16.55
N ARG A 421 69.84 -26.87 17.31
CA ARG A 421 69.41 -25.46 17.30
C ARG A 421 69.66 -24.78 15.95
N ASN A 422 70.82 -25.00 15.33
CA ASN A 422 71.11 -24.46 13.99
C ASN A 422 70.24 -25.12 12.90
N GLU A 423 69.95 -26.43 12.99
CA GLU A 423 69.08 -27.15 12.04
C GLU A 423 67.61 -26.73 12.20
N GLU A 424 67.12 -26.50 13.43
CA GLU A 424 65.80 -25.91 13.69
C GLU A 424 65.71 -24.47 13.15
N ASP A 425 66.72 -23.62 13.42
CA ASP A 425 66.78 -22.24 12.92
C ASP A 425 66.83 -22.19 11.36
N GLU A 426 67.51 -23.15 10.72
CA GLU A 426 67.60 -23.24 9.25
C GLU A 426 66.32 -23.84 8.61
N TYR A 427 65.66 -24.79 9.28
CA TYR A 427 64.38 -25.38 8.85
C TYR A 427 63.23 -24.38 8.96
N ASP A 428 63.19 -23.59 10.05
CA ASP A 428 62.19 -22.54 10.25
C ASP A 428 62.38 -21.38 9.25
N SER A 429 63.63 -21.02 8.95
CA SER A 429 63.98 -20.03 7.92
C SER A 429 63.60 -20.47 6.50
N LYS A 430 63.78 -21.75 6.14
CA LYS A 430 63.39 -22.31 4.83
C LYS A 430 61.87 -22.42 4.70
N ASN A 431 61.17 -22.87 5.76
CA ASN A 431 59.71 -22.97 5.78
C ASN A 431 59.06 -21.58 5.70
N GLN A 432 59.61 -20.59 6.42
CA GLN A 432 59.16 -19.21 6.36
C GLN A 432 59.37 -18.59 4.96
N ARG A 433 60.50 -18.87 4.29
CA ARG A 433 60.70 -18.48 2.87
C ARG A 433 59.70 -19.13 1.93
N GLN A 434 59.46 -20.43 2.05
CA GLN A 434 58.50 -21.15 1.21
C GLN A 434 57.06 -20.65 1.45
N GLN A 435 56.68 -20.37 2.69
CA GLN A 435 55.38 -19.76 3.02
C GLN A 435 55.26 -18.35 2.45
N MET A 436 56.32 -17.55 2.53
CA MET A 436 56.34 -16.18 1.99
C MET A 436 56.27 -16.17 0.45
N GLU A 437 56.93 -17.11 -0.22
CA GLU A 437 56.82 -17.32 -1.67
C GLU A 437 55.44 -17.81 -2.09
N SER A 438 54.84 -18.74 -1.32
CA SER A 438 53.48 -19.23 -1.53
C SER A 438 52.43 -18.13 -1.37
N TYR A 439 52.58 -17.27 -0.35
CA TYR A 439 51.73 -16.09 -0.18
C TYR A 439 51.90 -15.09 -1.33
N TYR A 440 53.14 -14.80 -1.74
CA TYR A 440 53.42 -13.90 -2.86
C TYR A 440 52.82 -14.41 -4.18
N ALA A 441 52.90 -15.72 -4.44
CA ALA A 441 52.27 -16.35 -5.60
C ALA A 441 50.74 -16.30 -5.54
N THR A 442 50.15 -16.46 -4.35
CA THR A 442 48.70 -16.42 -4.13
C THR A 442 48.14 -14.99 -4.26
N ALA A 443 48.82 -14.00 -3.67
CA ALA A 443 48.40 -12.59 -3.71
C ALA A 443 48.61 -11.95 -5.09
N HIS A 444 49.69 -12.32 -5.79
CA HIS A 444 49.98 -11.87 -7.16
C HIS A 444 49.61 -12.95 -8.18
N ARG A 445 48.37 -13.43 -8.16
CA ARG A 445 47.88 -14.47 -9.09
C ARG A 445 47.92 -13.99 -10.54
N ILE A 446 47.52 -12.75 -10.78
CA ILE A 446 47.59 -12.11 -12.10
C ILE A 446 48.85 -11.25 -12.17
N LYS A 447 49.85 -11.71 -12.92
CA LYS A 447 51.11 -10.99 -13.18
C LYS A 447 51.13 -10.49 -14.62
N GLU A 448 51.45 -9.22 -14.79
CA GLU A 448 51.56 -8.57 -16.09
C GLU A 448 52.94 -7.93 -16.17
N LYS A 449 53.81 -8.48 -17.01
CA LYS A 449 55.21 -8.04 -17.07
C LYS A 449 55.33 -6.76 -17.88
N ILE A 450 55.74 -5.67 -17.23
CA ILE A 450 55.92 -4.36 -17.87
C ILE A 450 57.41 -4.16 -18.13
N VAL A 451 57.84 -4.35 -19.38
CA VAL A 451 59.27 -4.32 -19.75
C VAL A 451 59.72 -2.93 -20.22
N LYS A 452 58.80 -2.09 -20.70
CA LYS A 452 59.09 -0.75 -21.24
C LYS A 452 58.08 0.26 -20.73
N GLN A 453 58.52 1.52 -20.63
CA GLN A 453 57.63 2.65 -20.40
C GLN A 453 56.57 2.75 -21.49
N HIS A 454 55.36 3.16 -21.13
CA HIS A 454 54.28 3.34 -22.09
C HIS A 454 54.58 4.51 -23.04
N SER A 455 54.17 4.40 -24.30
CA SER A 455 54.52 5.34 -25.38
C SER A 455 54.07 6.78 -25.15
N THR A 456 53.06 7.01 -24.32
CA THR A 456 52.52 8.36 -24.05
C THR A 456 53.13 9.01 -22.82
N LEU A 457 53.73 8.22 -21.93
CA LEU A 457 54.36 8.74 -20.72
C LEU A 457 55.70 9.37 -21.09
N GLY A 458 55.82 10.69 -20.93
CA GLY A 458 57.03 11.43 -21.32
C GLY A 458 57.23 11.56 -22.84
N ALA A 459 56.19 11.33 -23.65
CA ALA A 459 56.27 11.39 -25.13
C ALA A 459 56.77 12.74 -25.69
N SER A 460 56.67 13.80 -24.88
CA SER A 460 57.13 15.15 -25.20
C SER A 460 58.64 15.35 -25.11
N ASP A 461 59.39 14.50 -24.40
CA ASP A 461 60.83 14.65 -24.20
C ASP A 461 61.55 13.28 -24.18
N PRO A 462 62.41 12.98 -25.19
CA PRO A 462 63.13 11.71 -25.29
C PRO A 462 64.03 11.38 -24.09
N ASN A 463 64.40 12.38 -23.30
CA ASN A 463 65.25 12.21 -22.11
C ASN A 463 64.48 11.76 -20.86
N LEU A 464 63.14 11.74 -20.91
CA LEU A 464 62.32 11.27 -19.79
C LEU A 464 62.11 9.76 -19.87
N GLN A 465 63.04 9.03 -19.25
CA GLN A 465 62.96 7.58 -19.11
C GLN A 465 62.75 7.14 -17.67
N LEU A 466 61.84 6.18 -17.47
CA LEU A 466 61.67 5.54 -16.17
C LEU A 466 62.91 4.72 -15.81
N LYS A 467 63.40 4.89 -14.58
CA LYS A 467 64.53 4.08 -14.09
C LYS A 467 64.09 2.63 -13.86
N PRO A 468 65.00 1.63 -13.93
CA PRO A 468 64.63 0.21 -13.84
C PRO A 468 63.83 -0.17 -12.59
N TYR A 469 64.15 0.43 -11.43
CA TYR A 469 63.41 0.19 -10.19
C TYR A 469 61.98 0.78 -10.23
N GLN A 470 61.76 1.87 -10.97
CA GLN A 470 60.44 2.48 -11.15
C GLN A 470 59.56 1.61 -12.05
N ILE A 471 60.16 0.92 -13.04
CA ILE A 471 59.47 -0.04 -13.89
C ILE A 471 59.02 -1.25 -13.07
N LYS A 472 59.89 -1.78 -12.19
CA LYS A 472 59.51 -2.86 -11.25
C LYS A 472 58.42 -2.40 -10.28
N GLY A 473 58.50 -1.17 -9.76
CA GLY A 473 57.46 -0.58 -8.92
C GLY A 473 56.11 -0.45 -9.65
N LEU A 474 56.14 -0.03 -10.92
CA LEU A 474 54.95 0.04 -11.77
C LEU A 474 54.35 -1.34 -12.03
N GLU A 475 55.17 -2.35 -12.36
CA GLU A 475 54.74 -3.75 -12.53
C GLU A 475 54.04 -4.26 -11.27
N TRP A 476 54.61 -3.99 -10.09
CA TRP A 476 54.00 -4.35 -8.82
C TRP A 476 52.65 -3.65 -8.59
N LEU A 477 52.57 -2.34 -8.82
CA LEU A 477 51.33 -1.57 -8.67
C LEU A 477 50.22 -2.03 -9.64
N VAL A 478 50.58 -2.36 -10.88
CA VAL A 478 49.63 -2.91 -11.87
C VAL A 478 49.16 -4.30 -11.47
N SER A 479 50.04 -5.13 -10.92
CA SER A 479 49.65 -6.43 -10.38
C SER A 479 48.65 -6.26 -9.21
N LEU A 480 48.86 -5.32 -8.30
CA LEU A 480 47.89 -5.03 -7.24
C LEU A 480 46.53 -4.60 -7.80
N TYR A 481 46.53 -3.73 -8.80
CA TYR A 481 45.30 -3.30 -9.47
C TYR A 481 44.53 -4.47 -10.09
N ASN A 482 45.22 -5.32 -10.85
CA ASN A 482 44.62 -6.48 -11.51
C ASN A 482 44.03 -7.49 -10.50
N ASN A 483 44.62 -7.62 -9.31
CA ASN A 483 44.14 -8.51 -8.24
C ASN A 483 43.14 -7.84 -7.28
N ASN A 484 42.69 -6.60 -7.57
CA ASN A 484 41.80 -5.80 -6.69
C ASN A 484 42.33 -5.58 -5.28
N LEU A 485 43.65 -5.46 -5.14
CA LEU A 485 44.32 -5.19 -3.88
C LEU A 485 44.69 -3.71 -3.76
N SER A 486 44.70 -3.22 -2.53
CA SER A 486 45.24 -1.90 -2.16
C SER A 486 46.71 -2.04 -1.75
N GLY A 487 47.50 -0.98 -1.86
CA GLY A 487 48.95 -1.03 -1.61
C GLY A 487 49.50 0.14 -0.80
N ILE A 488 50.67 -0.07 -0.20
CA ILE A 488 51.52 0.99 0.37
C ILE A 488 52.82 1.01 -0.42
N LEU A 489 53.15 2.16 -1.00
CA LEU A 489 54.46 2.39 -1.59
C LEU A 489 55.36 3.07 -0.55
N ALA A 490 56.32 2.30 -0.04
CA ALA A 490 57.21 2.71 1.06
C ALA A 490 58.65 3.00 0.59
N ASP A 491 58.83 3.38 -0.68
CA ASP A 491 60.14 3.75 -1.23
C ASP A 491 60.76 4.93 -0.47
N GLU A 492 62.09 4.96 -0.39
CA GLU A 492 62.84 6.07 0.20
C GLU A 492 62.52 7.42 -0.49
N MET A 493 62.72 8.52 0.24
CA MET A 493 62.50 9.87 -0.30
C MET A 493 63.44 10.13 -1.49
N GLY A 494 62.91 10.70 -2.58
CA GLY A 494 63.71 10.98 -3.78
C GLY A 494 63.72 9.89 -4.86
N LEU A 495 63.19 8.68 -4.59
CA LEU A 495 63.12 7.61 -5.60
C LEU A 495 62.07 7.86 -6.70
N GLY A 496 61.22 8.88 -6.55
CA GLY A 496 60.22 9.25 -7.56
C GLY A 496 58.88 8.51 -7.41
N LYS A 497 58.38 8.37 -6.16
CA LYS A 497 57.04 7.84 -5.85
C LYS A 497 55.92 8.54 -6.65
N THR A 498 56.03 9.86 -6.80
CA THR A 498 55.14 10.68 -7.65
C THR A 498 55.15 10.18 -9.09
N ILE A 499 56.33 9.96 -9.67
CA ILE A 499 56.48 9.52 -11.07
C ILE A 499 55.91 8.11 -11.24
N GLN A 500 56.18 7.19 -10.32
CA GLN A 500 55.61 5.83 -10.36
C GLN A 500 54.07 5.85 -10.32
N THR A 501 53.50 6.76 -9.53
CA THR A 501 52.05 6.94 -9.42
C THR A 501 51.45 7.55 -10.69
N VAL A 502 52.11 8.54 -11.29
CA VAL A 502 51.69 9.11 -12.58
C VAL A 502 51.76 8.05 -13.67
N ALA A 503 52.85 7.27 -13.71
CA ALA A 503 53.01 6.15 -14.63
C ALA A 503 51.89 5.12 -14.49
N LEU A 504 51.48 4.81 -13.25
CA LEU A 504 50.33 3.92 -12.99
C LEU A 504 49.04 4.49 -13.57
N ILE A 505 48.71 5.75 -13.30
CA ILE A 505 47.47 6.38 -13.80
C ILE A 505 47.45 6.37 -15.34
N THR A 506 48.53 6.80 -15.97
CA THR A 506 48.64 6.84 -17.43
C THR A 506 48.51 5.43 -18.03
N TYR A 507 49.17 4.44 -17.43
CA TYR A 507 49.04 3.04 -17.84
C TYR A 507 47.60 2.53 -17.74
N LEU A 508 46.89 2.81 -16.64
CA LEU A 508 45.49 2.40 -16.46
C LEU A 508 44.54 3.09 -17.46
N MET A 509 44.80 4.36 -17.78
CA MET A 509 44.00 5.10 -18.78
C MET A 509 44.18 4.55 -20.19
N GLU A 510 45.40 4.22 -20.57
CA GLU A 510 45.70 3.91 -21.96
C GLU A 510 45.61 2.44 -22.31
N VAL A 511 46.14 1.58 -21.43
CA VAL A 511 46.18 0.12 -21.63
C VAL A 511 44.88 -0.50 -21.15
N LYS A 512 44.45 -0.19 -19.93
CA LYS A 512 43.21 -0.75 -19.35
C LYS A 512 41.95 0.04 -19.75
N LYS A 513 42.09 1.16 -20.47
CA LYS A 513 40.99 2.06 -20.89
C LYS A 513 40.14 2.58 -19.73
N VAL A 514 40.75 2.75 -18.55
CA VAL A 514 40.09 3.29 -17.36
C VAL A 514 40.42 4.77 -17.21
N ASN A 515 39.52 5.63 -17.67
CA ASN A 515 39.78 7.08 -17.72
C ASN A 515 39.55 7.83 -16.39
N GLY A 516 39.26 7.11 -15.30
CA GLY A 516 39.02 7.68 -13.97
C GLY A 516 37.56 7.61 -13.52
N PRO A 517 37.15 8.44 -12.53
CA PRO A 517 37.91 9.52 -11.93
C PRO A 517 38.92 9.03 -10.88
N TYR A 518 40.11 9.64 -10.87
CA TYR A 518 41.22 9.40 -9.95
C TYR A 518 41.34 10.54 -8.93
N LEU A 519 41.43 10.21 -7.64
CA LEU A 519 41.58 11.19 -6.56
C LEU A 519 42.99 11.14 -6.00
N ILE A 520 43.70 12.26 -6.02
CA ILE A 520 45.03 12.39 -5.40
C ILE A 520 44.92 13.41 -4.27
N ILE A 521 45.18 12.94 -3.05
CA ILE A 521 45.19 13.74 -1.83
C ILE A 521 46.65 13.97 -1.45
N VAL A 522 47.06 15.23 -1.44
CA VAL A 522 48.47 15.59 -1.20
C VAL A 522 48.58 16.72 -0.18
N PRO A 523 49.72 16.85 0.54
CA PRO A 523 50.02 18.03 1.34
C PRO A 523 49.94 19.32 0.52
N LEU A 524 49.57 20.44 1.16
CA LEU A 524 49.45 21.74 0.49
C LEU A 524 50.76 22.18 -0.18
N SER A 525 51.89 21.85 0.43
CA SER A 525 53.24 22.17 -0.07
C SER A 525 53.60 21.42 -1.36
N THR A 526 53.09 20.19 -1.57
CA THR A 526 53.49 19.34 -2.69
C THR A 526 52.54 19.44 -3.89
N ILE A 527 51.38 20.13 -3.78
CA ILE A 527 50.44 20.32 -4.89
C ILE A 527 51.12 20.86 -6.15
N SER A 528 51.95 21.91 -6.00
CA SER A 528 52.60 22.55 -7.14
C SER A 528 53.57 21.59 -7.82
N ASN A 529 54.28 20.76 -7.06
CA ASN A 529 55.16 19.73 -7.58
C ASN A 529 54.37 18.68 -8.38
N TRP A 530 53.29 18.14 -7.80
CA TRP A 530 52.40 17.19 -8.48
C TRP A 530 51.81 17.77 -9.77
N LYS A 531 51.47 19.06 -9.80
CA LYS A 531 51.01 19.74 -11.01
C LYS A 531 52.08 19.71 -12.11
N ILE A 532 53.31 20.13 -11.78
CA ILE A 532 54.43 20.22 -12.71
C ILE A 532 54.77 18.83 -13.25
N GLU A 533 54.85 17.81 -12.38
CA GLU A 533 55.13 16.43 -12.80
C GLU A 533 54.02 15.88 -13.71
N LEU A 534 52.74 16.14 -13.42
CA LEU A 534 51.64 15.75 -14.31
C LEU A 534 51.69 16.47 -15.66
N ASP A 535 52.05 17.76 -15.69
CA ASP A 535 52.19 18.52 -16.95
C ASP A 535 53.38 18.01 -17.77
N LYS A 536 54.48 17.65 -17.10
CA LYS A 536 55.71 17.18 -17.73
C LYS A 536 55.57 15.76 -18.29
N TRP A 537 55.08 14.82 -17.48
CA TRP A 537 55.06 13.40 -17.83
C TRP A 537 53.79 12.97 -18.57
N SER A 538 52.66 13.66 -18.39
CA SER A 538 51.38 13.21 -18.93
C SER A 538 50.44 14.38 -19.30
N PRO A 539 50.78 15.20 -20.32
CA PRO A 539 50.04 16.41 -20.69
C PRO A 539 48.60 16.13 -21.19
N HIS A 540 48.32 14.92 -21.68
CA HIS A 540 46.98 14.54 -22.17
C HIS A 540 45.95 14.29 -21.07
N VAL A 541 46.37 14.21 -19.80
CA VAL A 541 45.48 13.91 -18.68
C VAL A 541 44.76 15.18 -18.22
N VAL A 542 43.43 15.20 -18.32
CA VAL A 542 42.61 16.32 -17.86
C VAL A 542 42.59 16.31 -16.33
N LYS A 543 43.26 17.30 -15.73
CA LYS A 543 43.40 17.42 -14.28
C LYS A 543 42.70 18.65 -13.72
N ILE A 544 42.08 18.50 -12.55
CA ILE A 544 41.48 19.59 -11.78
C ILE A 544 42.27 19.77 -10.49
N ILE A 545 42.73 20.99 -10.24
CA ILE A 545 43.39 21.35 -8.98
C ILE A 545 42.37 22.05 -8.11
N TYR A 546 41.94 21.35 -7.06
CA TYR A 546 40.91 21.84 -6.16
C TYR A 546 41.56 22.61 -5.00
N LYS A 547 41.88 23.88 -5.25
CA LYS A 547 42.48 24.81 -4.28
C LYS A 547 41.93 26.22 -4.45
N GLY A 548 42.22 27.08 -3.48
CA GLY A 548 41.91 28.52 -3.53
C GLY A 548 40.64 28.91 -2.79
N ASP A 549 40.20 30.14 -3.04
CA ASP A 549 39.08 30.75 -2.35
C ASP A 549 37.75 30.08 -2.67
N ARG A 550 36.74 30.36 -1.86
CA ARG A 550 35.39 29.78 -2.01
C ARG A 550 34.81 30.02 -3.40
N ASP A 551 35.05 31.19 -4.00
CA ASP A 551 34.49 31.52 -5.31
C ASP A 551 35.20 30.81 -6.46
N GLN A 552 36.52 30.60 -6.37
CA GLN A 552 37.24 29.77 -7.33
C GLN A 552 36.74 28.32 -7.29
N ARG A 553 36.48 27.79 -6.09
CA ARG A 553 35.93 26.43 -5.91
C ARG A 553 34.50 26.30 -6.43
N LYS A 554 33.64 27.30 -6.23
CA LYS A 554 32.29 27.33 -6.82
C LYS A 554 32.30 27.30 -8.35
N ARG A 555 33.30 27.92 -9.00
CA ARG A 555 33.46 27.85 -10.46
C ARG A 555 33.84 26.45 -10.93
N LEU A 556 34.60 25.70 -10.13
CA LEU A 556 35.03 24.32 -10.45
C LEU A 556 33.97 23.28 -10.10
N GLU A 557 33.09 23.54 -9.14
CA GLU A 557 32.00 22.64 -8.73
C GLU A 557 31.16 22.07 -9.89
N PRO A 558 30.65 22.85 -10.86
CA PRO A 558 29.86 22.30 -11.96
C PRO A 558 30.67 21.37 -12.87
N ILE A 559 31.96 21.62 -13.05
CA ILE A 559 32.87 20.77 -13.85
C ILE A 559 33.09 19.45 -13.12
N VAL A 560 33.35 19.52 -11.80
CA VAL A 560 33.53 18.34 -10.95
C VAL A 560 32.24 17.50 -10.88
N ARG A 561 31.07 18.14 -10.80
CA ARG A 561 29.78 17.46 -10.77
C ARG A 561 29.44 16.74 -12.08
N LYS A 562 29.86 17.30 -13.23
CA LYS A 562 29.72 16.65 -14.53
C LYS A 562 30.69 15.48 -14.73
N GLY A 563 31.76 15.40 -13.94
CA GLY A 563 32.76 14.33 -14.06
C GLY A 563 33.64 14.43 -15.30
N ALA A 564 33.74 15.63 -15.91
CA ALA A 564 34.50 15.86 -17.14
C ALA A 564 36.01 16.06 -16.87
N PHE A 565 36.62 15.15 -16.10
CA PHE A 565 38.04 15.17 -15.76
C PHE A 565 38.54 13.76 -15.47
N ASN A 566 39.85 13.55 -15.58
CA ASN A 566 40.48 12.27 -15.29
C ASN A 566 41.02 12.25 -13.85
N VAL A 567 41.74 13.30 -13.45
CA VAL A 567 42.43 13.35 -12.15
C VAL A 567 42.01 14.60 -11.36
N LEU A 568 41.69 14.44 -10.09
CA LEU A 568 41.45 15.55 -9.16
C LEU A 568 42.52 15.58 -8.07
N LEU A 569 43.20 16.71 -7.95
CA LEU A 569 44.21 16.97 -6.93
C LEU A 569 43.61 17.87 -5.85
N THR A 570 43.70 17.45 -4.59
CA THR A 570 43.17 18.19 -3.44
C THR A 570 44.05 18.02 -2.22
N THR A 571 43.89 18.88 -1.21
CA THR A 571 44.50 18.67 0.10
C THR A 571 43.58 17.92 1.06
N TYR A 572 44.18 17.41 2.13
CA TYR A 572 43.52 16.82 3.28
C TYR A 572 42.37 17.68 3.85
N ASP A 573 42.59 18.99 4.00
CA ASP A 573 41.59 19.90 4.56
C ASP A 573 40.39 20.09 3.65
N TYR A 574 40.60 20.15 2.33
CA TYR A 574 39.51 20.31 1.37
C TYR A 574 38.67 19.05 1.23
N VAL A 575 39.26 17.87 1.39
CA VAL A 575 38.52 16.59 1.47
C VAL A 575 37.55 16.60 2.66
N LEU A 576 37.98 17.13 3.81
CA LEU A 576 37.13 17.26 5.00
C LEU A 576 36.02 18.30 4.81
N LYS A 577 36.34 19.45 4.23
CA LYS A 577 35.40 20.57 4.03
C LYS A 577 34.34 20.26 2.95
N GLU A 578 34.75 19.65 1.84
CA GLU A 578 33.91 19.44 0.65
C GLU A 578 33.47 17.97 0.46
N ARG A 579 33.43 17.20 1.56
CA ARG A 579 32.96 15.80 1.57
C ARG A 579 31.57 15.62 0.93
N SER A 580 30.70 16.63 1.02
CA SER A 580 29.35 16.60 0.45
C SER A 580 29.31 16.58 -1.08
N LEU A 581 30.32 17.15 -1.73
CA LEU A 581 30.47 17.12 -3.20
C LEU A 581 31.31 15.91 -3.61
N LEU A 582 32.52 15.78 -3.05
CA LEU A 582 33.50 14.78 -3.46
C LEU A 582 33.10 13.35 -3.07
N GLY A 583 32.34 13.18 -1.99
CA GLY A 583 31.84 11.87 -1.54
C GLY A 583 30.72 11.29 -2.42
N LYS A 584 30.03 12.14 -3.21
CA LYS A 584 29.01 11.66 -4.17
C LYS A 584 29.63 10.98 -5.40
N ILE A 585 30.91 11.24 -5.66
CA ILE A 585 31.63 10.69 -6.80
C ILE A 585 32.15 9.29 -6.43
N ARG A 586 31.96 8.33 -7.33
CA ARG A 586 32.54 6.99 -7.22
C ARG A 586 33.95 7.00 -7.80
N TRP A 587 34.95 6.96 -6.93
CA TRP A 587 36.36 7.03 -7.31
C TRP A 587 36.88 5.65 -7.70
N LYS A 588 37.65 5.59 -8.77
CA LYS A 588 38.31 4.36 -9.20
C LYS A 588 39.53 4.06 -8.35
N TYR A 589 40.36 5.07 -8.17
CA TYR A 589 41.60 4.95 -7.42
C TYR A 589 41.75 6.19 -6.54
N MET A 590 42.11 5.98 -5.27
CA MET A 590 42.43 7.03 -4.31
C MET A 590 43.89 6.90 -3.91
N ILE A 591 44.66 7.97 -4.13
CA ILE A 591 46.08 8.06 -3.80
C ILE A 591 46.22 9.08 -2.69
N ILE A 592 46.95 8.71 -1.64
CA ILE A 592 47.27 9.60 -0.54
C ILE A 592 48.79 9.70 -0.44
N ASP A 593 49.30 10.92 -0.55
CA ASP A 593 50.72 11.23 -0.43
C ASP A 593 51.07 11.65 1.00
N GLU A 594 52.20 11.20 1.53
CA GLU A 594 52.57 11.31 2.94
C GLU A 594 51.59 10.61 3.89
N GLY A 595 51.36 9.31 3.65
CA GLY A 595 50.46 8.45 4.43
C GLY A 595 50.76 8.41 5.94
N HIS A 596 51.96 8.81 6.37
CA HIS A 596 52.29 9.01 7.79
C HIS A 596 51.39 10.05 8.49
N ARG A 597 50.66 10.90 7.76
CA ARG A 597 49.65 11.80 8.31
C ARG A 597 48.39 11.07 8.84
N MET A 598 48.22 9.79 8.51
CA MET A 598 47.06 8.95 8.84
C MET A 598 47.30 7.97 10.00
N LYS A 599 48.38 8.15 10.77
CA LYS A 599 48.80 7.26 11.86
C LYS A 599 47.75 7.03 12.96
N ASN A 600 46.89 8.02 13.22
CA ASN A 600 45.86 7.89 14.24
C ASN A 600 44.59 7.28 13.63
N HIS A 601 44.17 6.11 14.10
CA HIS A 601 42.94 5.47 13.62
C HIS A 601 41.67 6.27 13.94
N ASN A 602 41.69 7.06 15.01
CA ASN A 602 40.61 7.99 15.38
C ASN A 602 40.68 9.31 14.60
N CYS A 603 41.57 9.41 13.61
CA CYS A 603 41.67 10.61 12.80
C CYS A 603 40.35 10.85 12.05
N LYS A 604 39.81 12.07 12.20
CA LYS A 604 38.60 12.54 11.51
C LYS A 604 38.69 12.36 9.99
N LEU A 605 39.89 12.44 9.43
CA LEU A 605 40.17 12.21 8.01
C LEU A 605 39.88 10.77 7.60
N THR A 606 40.43 9.78 8.30
CA THR A 606 40.20 8.34 8.04
C THR A 606 38.73 7.98 8.14
N LEU A 607 38.07 8.46 9.21
CA LEU A 607 36.64 8.25 9.42
C LEU A 607 35.79 8.89 8.31
N THR A 608 36.14 10.11 7.88
CA THR A 608 35.41 10.81 6.81
C THR A 608 35.61 10.13 5.46
N LEU A 609 36.83 9.68 5.16
CA LEU A 609 37.12 8.95 3.92
C LEU A 609 36.37 7.62 3.88
N ASN A 610 36.39 6.84 4.97
CA ASN A 610 35.68 5.56 5.03
C ASN A 610 34.15 5.70 4.98
N ALA A 611 33.59 6.74 5.59
CA ALA A 611 32.14 6.92 5.67
C ALA A 611 31.52 7.56 4.42
N TYR A 612 32.20 8.52 3.80
CA TYR A 612 31.61 9.36 2.74
C TYR A 612 32.14 9.07 1.34
N PHE A 613 33.33 8.46 1.19
CA PHE A 613 33.95 8.24 -0.11
C PHE A 613 33.82 6.78 -0.53
N SER A 614 33.31 6.55 -1.75
CA SER A 614 33.31 5.22 -2.38
C SER A 614 34.51 5.09 -3.30
N VAL A 615 35.43 4.19 -2.97
CA VAL A 615 36.67 3.95 -3.69
C VAL A 615 36.87 2.45 -3.93
N GLN A 616 37.31 2.07 -5.13
CA GLN A 616 37.63 0.67 -5.44
C GLN A 616 39.05 0.28 -5.00
N HIS A 617 40.06 1.10 -5.30
CA HIS A 617 41.45 0.83 -4.97
C HIS A 617 42.08 1.98 -4.20
N ARG A 618 42.93 1.67 -3.21
CA ARG A 618 43.62 2.66 -2.39
C ARG A 618 45.12 2.48 -2.47
N LEU A 619 45.85 3.58 -2.59
CA LEU A 619 47.31 3.60 -2.57
C LEU A 619 47.78 4.66 -1.57
N LEU A 620 48.63 4.23 -0.65
CA LEU A 620 49.31 5.12 0.29
C LEU A 620 50.76 5.27 -0.15
N LEU A 621 51.26 6.50 -0.24
CA LEU A 621 52.67 6.79 -0.50
C LEU A 621 53.30 7.27 0.81
N THR A 622 54.41 6.66 1.21
CA THR A 622 55.16 7.07 2.39
C THR A 622 56.66 7.02 2.12
N GLY A 623 57.40 8.05 2.54
CA GLY A 623 58.86 8.06 2.50
C GLY A 623 59.53 7.67 3.81
N THR A 624 58.78 7.66 4.90
CA THR A 624 59.27 7.25 6.22
C THR A 624 58.82 5.83 6.50
N PRO A 625 59.71 4.92 6.93
CA PRO A 625 59.32 3.61 7.40
C PRO A 625 58.34 3.75 8.56
N LEU A 626 57.41 2.81 8.63
CA LEU A 626 56.34 2.75 9.64
C LEU A 626 56.96 2.81 11.05
N GLN A 627 56.45 3.68 11.92
CA GLN A 627 56.93 3.73 13.31
C GLN A 627 56.48 2.46 14.04
N ASN A 628 57.31 1.97 14.97
CA ASN A 628 57.17 0.68 15.68
C ASN A 628 55.90 0.52 16.56
N LYS A 629 54.88 1.37 16.42
CA LYS A 629 53.64 1.29 17.19
C LYS A 629 52.58 0.52 16.40
N LEU A 630 52.20 -0.66 16.90
CA LEU A 630 51.14 -1.51 16.33
C LEU A 630 49.81 -0.77 16.02
N PRO A 631 49.32 0.17 16.87
CA PRO A 631 48.09 0.91 16.56
C PRO A 631 48.19 1.79 15.30
N GLU A 632 49.39 2.31 14.99
CA GLU A 632 49.63 3.11 13.79
C GLU A 632 49.64 2.24 12.52
N LEU A 633 50.20 1.03 12.63
CA LEU A 633 50.13 0.03 11.57
C LEU A 633 48.69 -0.40 11.31
N TRP A 634 47.93 -0.67 12.37
CA TRP A 634 46.51 -1.00 12.27
C TRP A 634 45.71 0.11 11.57
N ALA A 635 45.96 1.37 11.92
CA ALA A 635 45.27 2.51 11.31
C ALA A 635 45.46 2.56 9.78
N LEU A 636 46.68 2.31 9.30
CA LEU A 636 47.00 2.29 7.87
C LEU A 636 46.41 1.05 7.18
N LEU A 637 46.50 -0.13 7.80
CA LEU A 637 45.94 -1.38 7.26
C LEU A 637 44.41 -1.35 7.18
N ASN A 638 43.74 -0.88 8.23
CA ASN A 638 42.29 -0.66 8.24
C ASN A 638 41.88 0.34 7.14
N PHE A 639 42.68 1.39 6.92
CA PHE A 639 42.41 2.30 5.81
C PHE A 639 42.51 1.63 4.43
N LEU A 640 43.46 0.71 4.21
CA LEU A 640 43.58 0.00 2.92
C LEU A 640 42.49 -1.06 2.73
N LEU A 641 42.19 -1.80 3.80
CA LEU A 641 41.34 -3.00 3.81
C LEU A 641 40.36 -2.97 5.01
N PRO A 642 39.36 -2.08 5.00
CA PRO A 642 38.47 -1.87 6.15
C PRO A 642 37.56 -3.07 6.47
N ASN A 643 37.39 -4.01 5.53
CA ASN A 643 36.53 -5.19 5.73
C ASN A 643 37.20 -6.29 6.56
N ILE A 644 38.53 -6.35 6.57
CA ILE A 644 39.32 -7.39 7.24
C ILE A 644 39.65 -6.95 8.68
N PHE A 645 40.09 -5.70 8.85
CA PHE A 645 40.54 -5.17 10.13
C PHE A 645 39.46 -4.31 10.82
N LYS A 646 38.45 -4.95 11.41
CA LYS A 646 37.32 -4.24 12.06
C LYS A 646 37.59 -3.80 13.50
N SER A 647 38.44 -4.52 14.23
CA SER A 647 38.76 -4.27 15.64
C SER A 647 40.25 -4.01 15.82
N CYS A 648 40.60 -2.95 16.56
CA CYS A 648 41.98 -2.65 16.96
C CYS A 648 42.43 -3.59 18.09
N GLY A 649 41.54 -3.92 19.03
CA GLY A 649 41.87 -4.74 20.20
C GLY A 649 42.24 -6.18 19.85
N THR A 650 41.69 -6.74 18.77
CA THR A 650 42.06 -8.08 18.26
C THR A 650 43.38 -8.08 17.49
N PHE A 651 43.93 -6.91 17.17
CA PHE A 651 45.20 -6.77 16.46
C PHE A 651 46.37 -6.49 17.42
N GLU A 652 46.08 -5.95 18.61
CA GLU A 652 47.06 -5.75 19.67
C GLU A 652 47.24 -7.00 20.55
N GLN A 653 46.19 -7.81 20.68
CA GLN A 653 46.25 -9.18 21.22
C GLN A 653 46.91 -10.11 20.22
#